data_AF-I1BW05-F1
#
_entry.id   AF-I1BW05-F1
#
_cell.length_a   1.000
_cell.length_b   1.000
_cell.length_c   1.000
_cell.angle_alpha   90.00
_cell.angle_beta   90.00
_cell.angle_gamma   90.00
#
_symmetry.space_group_name_H-M   'P 1'
#
loop_
_entity.id
_entity.type
_entity.pdbx_description
1 polymer ?
#
loop_
_entity_poly.entity_id
_entity_poly.type
_entity_poly.pdbx_seq_one_letter_code
_entity_poly.pdbx_strand_id
1 'polypeptide(L)'
;MSHDSNAGPSTRDNDIALPDAEHYEDMIRARLAMDKNTQMVIAENQTYRPKNTTAAYKSKQREWFEWCANKEKVADGTIVYDAKLAFFLKDYVLTRGNKFKKNADGSPAPLGRESVLAYVKAVVDLYHQQVEAGFNKHTMARGPIVKRFLDTHTKKEARRKRTEYEDRGKNTLNDGYTDQELLRINQYFLIQNNIFSLRNKVCFSMSHAMLMRSETALGTQLPDLFIMELKNQGPSTCFAIVATITFGKTNKDGKIQYGSALRHRDVEVCPHGAFAQYFFSLFHHQNLPFPNFSTRRDWYDTYLFPNTTGDGSITYSEQAKIYKQVLRYCGVHSSKLTHINRKSAINMVANEGVSGDQQRQVGRWGSDRMVGCYLSGLPVDAIKVLAGFTTRKGDYFINRGSIEPSEELRKMVFPWIEYWREKFYRKEVEDDIAGPNFLDLMDYLRTVFLQDSVVLKGKYPGSFIWSHSIFDTDIYKDYEERLSSAIRCPTMRIQSQNQLTLNAVKQLEAENRTMLADSFLQISNMLRQGDENTQIQQTSTILPSSSVPLSSIPSPSAANSRGLPSFKMSRSLISVTDVWREYSVGLAGKPSIKSMEEQYGADWRKVDNRTESRFFTRRLPLYKKIESLSNERGISCEEAAQFLEFRRVSDKLSINQMCKLVADNQI
;
A
#
# COMPACT_ATOMS: atom_id res chain seq x y z
N MET A 1 17.46 -61.21 72.41
CA MET A 1 16.84 -62.41 71.81
C MET A 1 15.64 -61.93 71.01
N SER A 2 15.78 -61.85 69.68
CA SER A 2 15.09 -62.71 68.67
C SER A 2 13.63 -62.31 68.45
N HIS A 3 13.05 -62.19 67.26
CA HIS A 3 13.45 -62.23 65.86
C HIS A 3 12.23 -61.68 65.09
N ASP A 4 12.46 -61.29 63.84
CA ASP A 4 11.54 -60.87 62.77
C ASP A 4 10.11 -61.46 62.74
N SER A 5 9.15 -60.70 62.20
CA SER A 5 8.73 -60.80 60.76
C SER A 5 7.31 -60.26 60.46
N ASN A 6 7.22 -59.48 59.36
CA ASN A 6 6.14 -59.37 58.36
C ASN A 6 4.68 -59.09 58.78
N ALA A 7 3.87 -58.29 58.09
CA ALA A 7 3.98 -57.55 56.83
C ALA A 7 2.87 -56.48 56.79
N GLY A 8 3.19 -55.27 56.33
CA GLY A 8 2.18 -54.30 55.90
C GLY A 8 1.60 -54.67 54.52
N PRO A 9 0.36 -54.28 54.19
CA PRO A 9 -0.30 -54.73 52.98
C PRO A 9 0.37 -54.16 51.73
N SER A 10 0.70 -55.10 50.85
CA SER A 10 1.03 -54.98 49.43
C SER A 10 0.33 -53.84 48.71
N THR A 11 1.12 -53.01 48.03
CA THR A 11 0.70 -52.22 46.86
C THR A 11 0.10 -53.14 45.79
N ARG A 12 -1.18 -52.95 45.47
CA ARG A 12 -1.96 -53.48 44.34
C ARG A 12 -3.13 -52.50 44.15
N ASP A 13 -3.55 -52.03 43.00
CA ASP A 13 -3.13 -52.08 41.61
C ASP A 13 -3.74 -50.79 41.03
N ASN A 14 -3.00 -50.02 40.23
CA ASN A 14 -3.62 -48.99 39.39
C ASN A 14 -4.25 -49.72 38.21
N ASP A 15 -5.46 -50.25 38.40
CA ASP A 15 -6.27 -50.82 37.33
C ASP A 15 -6.63 -49.71 36.34
N ILE A 16 -5.88 -49.64 35.24
CA ILE A 16 -6.25 -48.88 34.06
C ILE A 16 -7.42 -49.64 33.42
N ALA A 17 -8.65 -49.18 33.65
CA ALA A 17 -9.83 -49.72 32.98
C ALA A 17 -9.62 -49.65 31.46
N LEU A 18 -9.59 -50.82 30.81
CA LEU A 18 -9.52 -50.91 29.35
C LEU A 18 -10.82 -50.35 28.75
N PRO A 19 -10.76 -49.55 27.67
CA PRO A 19 -11.96 -48.99 27.06
C PRO A 19 -12.92 -50.10 26.62
N ASP A 20 -14.22 -49.88 26.82
CA ASP A 20 -15.25 -50.82 26.39
C ASP A 20 -15.47 -50.77 24.87
N ALA A 21 -16.24 -51.73 24.34
CA ALA A 21 -16.49 -51.84 22.90
C ALA A 21 -17.22 -50.59 22.35
N GLU A 22 -18.08 -49.98 23.16
CA GLU A 22 -18.81 -48.75 22.81
C GLU A 22 -17.84 -47.56 22.64
N HIS A 23 -16.82 -47.45 23.50
CA HIS A 23 -15.76 -46.47 23.37
C HIS A 23 -14.96 -46.64 22.06
N TYR A 24 -14.63 -47.86 21.67
CA TYR A 24 -13.93 -48.10 20.40
C TYR A 24 -14.81 -47.77 19.18
N GLU A 25 -16.10 -48.08 19.23
CA GLU A 25 -17.05 -47.69 18.18
C GLU A 25 -17.19 -46.17 18.07
N ASP A 26 -17.26 -45.47 19.20
CA ASP A 26 -17.29 -44.01 19.24
C ASP A 26 -15.99 -43.39 18.73
N MET A 27 -14.84 -43.97 19.06
CA MET A 27 -13.55 -43.56 18.48
C MET A 27 -13.51 -43.74 16.96
N ILE A 28 -14.04 -44.86 16.44
CA ILE A 28 -14.12 -45.11 14.99
C ILE A 28 -15.08 -44.11 14.33
N ARG A 29 -16.25 -43.87 14.91
CA ARG A 29 -17.22 -42.87 14.42
C ARG A 29 -16.63 -41.47 14.42
N ALA A 30 -15.96 -41.07 15.51
CA ALA A 30 -15.28 -39.78 15.62
C ALA A 30 -14.17 -39.65 14.57
N ARG A 31 -13.38 -40.70 14.35
CA ARG A 31 -12.31 -40.70 13.34
C ARG A 31 -12.87 -40.54 11.92
N LEU A 32 -13.91 -41.30 11.57
CA LEU A 32 -14.58 -41.18 10.27
C LEU A 32 -15.19 -39.79 10.06
N ALA A 33 -15.78 -39.19 11.10
CA ALA A 33 -16.30 -37.83 11.04
C ALA A 33 -15.18 -36.78 10.83
N MET A 34 -14.04 -36.93 11.52
CA MET A 34 -12.87 -36.06 11.34
C MET A 34 -12.26 -36.19 9.93
N ASP A 35 -12.14 -37.42 9.41
CA ASP A 35 -11.62 -37.66 8.06
C ASP A 35 -12.58 -37.06 7.01
N LYS A 36 -13.90 -37.21 7.19
CA LYS A 36 -14.92 -36.58 6.32
C LYS A 36 -14.82 -35.04 6.34
N ASN A 37 -14.70 -34.45 7.53
CA ASN A 37 -14.54 -33.00 7.67
C ASN A 37 -13.26 -32.50 6.99
N THR A 38 -12.15 -33.23 7.14
CA THR A 38 -10.88 -32.94 6.48
C THR A 38 -11.05 -32.91 4.95
N GLN A 39 -11.71 -33.92 4.38
CA GLN A 39 -11.99 -33.96 2.93
C GLN A 39 -12.90 -32.81 2.47
N MET A 40 -13.89 -32.42 3.26
CA MET A 40 -14.76 -31.27 2.95
C MET A 40 -13.98 -29.95 2.93
N VAL A 41 -13.12 -29.71 3.93
CA VAL A 41 -12.28 -28.50 4.00
C VAL A 41 -11.34 -28.40 2.79
N ILE A 42 -10.79 -29.54 2.34
CA ILE A 42 -9.92 -29.59 1.15
C ILE A 42 -10.71 -29.27 -0.12
N ALA A 43 -11.89 -29.89 -0.29
CA ALA A 43 -12.75 -29.63 -1.44
C ALA A 43 -13.19 -28.16 -1.49
N GLU A 44 -13.52 -27.57 -0.34
CA GLU A 44 -13.84 -26.16 -0.22
C GLU A 44 -12.64 -25.25 -0.53
N ASN A 45 -11.44 -25.54 -0.03
CA ASN A 45 -10.25 -24.75 -0.38
C ASN A 45 -9.98 -24.72 -1.89
N GLN A 46 -10.30 -25.81 -2.60
CA GLN A 46 -10.15 -25.88 -4.05
C GLN A 46 -11.12 -24.98 -4.82
N THR A 47 -12.32 -24.69 -4.27
CA THR A 47 -13.29 -23.78 -4.92
C THR A 47 -12.86 -22.31 -4.84
N TYR A 48 -12.19 -21.91 -3.75
CA TYR A 48 -11.69 -20.55 -3.55
C TYR A 48 -10.35 -20.25 -4.25
N ARG A 49 -9.72 -21.24 -4.87
CA ARG A 49 -8.48 -21.03 -5.62
C ARG A 49 -8.73 -20.18 -6.87
N PRO A 50 -7.87 -19.19 -7.19
CA PRO A 50 -8.03 -18.38 -8.41
C PRO A 50 -8.13 -19.25 -9.67
N LYS A 51 -9.16 -19.02 -10.50
CA LYS A 51 -9.50 -19.81 -11.71
C LYS A 51 -8.27 -20.10 -12.59
N ASN A 52 -7.44 -19.08 -12.83
CA ASN A 52 -6.21 -19.19 -13.62
C ASN A 52 -5.16 -20.13 -12.99
N THR A 53 -5.02 -20.11 -11.66
CA THR A 53 -4.10 -21.01 -10.96
C THR A 53 -4.62 -22.45 -11.00
N THR A 54 -5.92 -22.65 -10.81
CA THR A 54 -6.57 -23.96 -10.91
C THR A 54 -6.37 -24.58 -12.30
N ALA A 55 -6.66 -23.84 -13.37
CA ALA A 55 -6.44 -24.30 -14.73
C ALA A 55 -4.95 -24.62 -15.00
N ALA A 56 -4.04 -23.75 -14.54
CA ALA A 56 -2.60 -23.94 -14.73
C ALA A 56 -2.03 -25.14 -13.96
N TYR A 57 -2.61 -25.49 -12.80
CA TYR A 57 -2.20 -26.64 -12.00
C TYR A 57 -2.76 -27.91 -12.63
N LYS A 58 -4.07 -27.97 -12.92
CA LYS A 58 -4.71 -29.13 -13.56
C LYS A 58 -3.99 -29.57 -14.83
N SER A 59 -3.57 -28.63 -15.68
CA SER A 59 -2.81 -28.94 -16.89
C SER A 59 -1.46 -29.61 -16.61
N LYS A 60 -0.73 -29.19 -15.56
CA LYS A 60 0.58 -29.75 -15.20
C LYS A 60 0.47 -31.05 -14.44
N GLN A 61 -0.55 -31.16 -13.60
CA GLN A 61 -0.91 -32.38 -12.89
C GLN A 61 -1.31 -33.47 -13.89
N ARG A 62 -2.02 -33.13 -14.97
CA ARG A 62 -2.31 -34.08 -16.06
C ARG A 62 -1.04 -34.66 -16.69
N GLU A 63 -0.05 -33.82 -17.01
CA GLU A 63 1.25 -34.29 -17.54
C GLU A 63 1.97 -35.21 -16.54
N TRP A 64 1.86 -34.95 -15.23
CA TRP A 64 2.37 -35.85 -14.20
C TRP A 64 1.71 -37.23 -14.27
N PHE A 65 0.37 -37.27 -14.34
CA PHE A 65 -0.38 -38.53 -14.46
C PHE A 65 -0.05 -39.28 -15.74
N GLU A 66 0.03 -38.58 -16.88
CA GLU A 66 0.42 -39.17 -18.17
C GLU A 66 1.83 -39.78 -18.11
N TRP A 67 2.79 -39.09 -17.49
CA TRP A 67 4.15 -39.61 -17.33
C TRP A 67 4.20 -40.82 -16.38
N CYS A 68 3.44 -40.78 -15.28
CA CYS A 68 3.35 -41.89 -14.32
C CYS A 68 2.66 -43.14 -14.91
N ALA A 69 1.89 -43.02 -15.99
CA ALA A 69 1.27 -44.15 -16.66
C ALA A 69 2.31 -45.07 -17.33
N ASN A 70 3.53 -44.58 -17.57
CA ASN A 70 4.64 -45.40 -18.05
C ASN A 70 5.23 -46.24 -16.90
N LYS A 71 4.67 -47.45 -16.72
CA LYS A 71 5.04 -48.39 -15.65
C LYS A 71 6.48 -48.89 -15.72
N GLU A 72 7.15 -48.81 -16.88
CA GLU A 72 8.56 -49.20 -17.02
C GLU A 72 9.51 -48.19 -16.34
N LYS A 73 9.10 -46.92 -16.27
CA LYS A 73 9.88 -45.84 -15.63
C LYS A 73 9.46 -45.56 -14.19
N VAL A 74 8.24 -45.91 -13.80
CA VAL A 74 7.63 -45.50 -12.53
C VAL A 74 6.77 -46.63 -11.94
N ALA A 75 7.32 -47.38 -10.99
CA ALA A 75 6.65 -48.55 -10.38
C ALA A 75 5.59 -48.18 -9.32
N ASP A 76 5.75 -47.06 -8.62
CA ASP A 76 4.90 -46.60 -7.51
C ASP A 76 3.75 -45.66 -7.97
N GLY A 77 3.40 -45.72 -9.26
CA GLY A 77 2.24 -45.05 -9.82
C GLY A 77 2.31 -43.52 -9.71
N THR A 78 1.33 -42.89 -9.07
CA THR A 78 1.18 -41.42 -9.05
C THR A 78 1.71 -40.77 -7.78
N ILE A 79 2.24 -41.56 -6.83
CA ILE A 79 2.78 -41.08 -5.54
C ILE A 79 3.91 -40.08 -5.78
N VAL A 80 3.84 -38.94 -5.09
CA VAL A 80 4.78 -37.83 -5.24
C VAL A 80 5.82 -37.82 -4.11
N TYR A 81 7.10 -37.69 -4.45
CA TYR A 81 8.18 -37.44 -3.50
C TYR A 81 9.36 -36.76 -4.19
N ASP A 82 10.31 -36.23 -3.39
CA ASP A 82 11.40 -35.37 -3.85
C ASP A 82 12.17 -35.91 -5.07
N ALA A 83 12.70 -37.14 -4.99
CA ALA A 83 13.51 -37.73 -6.06
C ALA A 83 12.72 -37.93 -7.36
N LYS A 84 11.47 -38.43 -7.26
CA LYS A 84 10.62 -38.68 -8.43
C LYS A 84 10.12 -37.39 -9.08
N LEU A 85 9.82 -36.37 -8.29
CA LEU A 85 9.50 -35.05 -8.84
C LEU A 85 10.69 -34.51 -9.63
N ALA A 86 11.91 -34.58 -9.09
CA ALA A 86 13.10 -34.16 -9.83
C ALA A 86 13.32 -34.99 -11.11
N PHE A 87 13.03 -36.30 -11.07
CA PHE A 87 13.12 -37.17 -12.24
C PHE A 87 12.12 -36.79 -13.33
N PHE A 88 10.84 -36.61 -12.99
CA PHE A 88 9.82 -36.11 -13.91
C PHE A 88 10.21 -34.79 -14.58
N LEU A 89 10.72 -33.84 -13.79
CA LEU A 89 11.13 -32.54 -14.32
C LEU A 89 12.27 -32.67 -15.34
N LYS A 90 13.22 -33.58 -15.09
CA LYS A 90 14.39 -33.81 -15.95
C LYS A 90 14.05 -34.64 -17.20
N ASP A 91 13.43 -35.80 -17.01
CA ASP A 91 13.15 -36.80 -18.05
C ASP A 91 12.06 -36.33 -19.02
N TYR A 92 11.02 -35.68 -18.49
CA TYR A 92 9.85 -35.31 -19.27
C TYR A 92 9.75 -33.81 -19.51
N VAL A 93 9.66 -32.99 -18.45
CA VAL A 93 9.30 -31.57 -18.58
C VAL A 93 10.35 -30.76 -19.34
N LEU A 94 11.64 -30.92 -19.01
CA LEU A 94 12.73 -30.23 -19.71
C LEU A 94 12.93 -30.75 -21.13
N THR A 95 12.87 -32.07 -21.33
CA THR A 95 13.01 -32.71 -22.65
C THR A 95 11.91 -32.25 -23.62
N ARG A 96 10.67 -32.10 -23.13
CA ARG A 96 9.54 -31.61 -23.93
C ARG A 96 9.67 -30.13 -24.32
N GLY A 97 10.46 -29.33 -23.60
CA GLY A 97 10.64 -27.90 -23.87
C GLY A 97 9.36 -27.07 -23.69
N ASN A 98 9.09 -26.05 -24.49
CA ASN A 98 7.92 -25.18 -24.36
C ASN A 98 6.83 -25.58 -25.37
N LYS A 99 5.58 -25.71 -24.90
CA LYS A 99 4.45 -26.16 -25.75
C LYS A 99 4.04 -25.14 -26.82
N PHE A 100 4.23 -23.85 -26.52
CA PHE A 100 3.70 -22.75 -27.36
C PHE A 100 4.81 -21.98 -28.06
N LYS A 101 5.98 -21.87 -27.43
CA LYS A 101 7.13 -21.17 -28.01
C LYS A 101 8.04 -22.18 -28.70
N LYS A 102 8.23 -21.99 -30.00
CA LYS A 102 9.18 -22.74 -30.81
C LYS A 102 10.39 -21.86 -31.16
N ASN A 103 11.52 -22.50 -31.37
CA ASN A 103 12.71 -21.90 -31.94
C ASN A 103 12.53 -21.73 -33.47
N ALA A 104 13.47 -21.06 -34.13
CA ALA A 104 13.41 -20.83 -35.58
C ALA A 104 13.43 -22.13 -36.40
N ASP A 105 14.07 -23.18 -35.87
CA ASP A 105 14.12 -24.52 -36.44
C ASP A 105 12.86 -25.38 -36.16
N GLY A 106 11.84 -24.79 -35.51
CA GLY A 106 10.60 -25.48 -35.14
C GLY A 106 10.70 -26.33 -33.87
N SER A 107 11.89 -26.49 -33.27
CA SER A 107 12.07 -27.21 -32.02
C SER A 107 11.41 -26.48 -30.82
N PRO A 108 10.93 -27.19 -29.80
CA PRO A 108 10.38 -26.54 -28.60
C PRO A 108 11.44 -25.68 -27.89
N ALA A 109 11.12 -24.41 -27.61
CA ALA A 109 12.03 -23.53 -26.89
C ALA A 109 12.27 -24.04 -25.45
N PRO A 110 13.46 -23.84 -24.84
CA PRO A 110 13.73 -24.30 -23.48
C PRO A 110 12.83 -23.60 -22.44
N LEU A 111 12.53 -24.32 -21.35
CA LEU A 111 11.74 -23.79 -20.23
C LEU A 111 12.62 -23.02 -19.25
N GLY A 112 12.22 -21.79 -18.94
CA GLY A 112 12.85 -21.00 -17.88
C GLY A 112 12.51 -21.52 -16.47
N ARG A 113 13.32 -21.11 -15.48
CA ARG A 113 13.18 -21.50 -14.06
C ARG A 113 11.75 -21.36 -13.52
N GLU A 114 11.07 -20.25 -13.79
CA GLU A 114 9.72 -20.01 -13.25
C GLU A 114 8.66 -20.96 -13.85
N SER A 115 8.83 -21.36 -15.13
CA SER A 115 7.96 -22.36 -15.75
C SER A 115 8.15 -23.72 -15.10
N VAL A 116 9.39 -24.12 -14.83
CA VAL A 116 9.72 -25.37 -14.11
C VAL A 116 9.20 -25.32 -12.67
N LEU A 117 9.40 -24.20 -11.97
CA LEU A 117 8.89 -24.00 -10.61
C LEU A 117 7.36 -24.08 -10.55
N ALA A 118 6.65 -23.69 -11.62
CA ALA A 118 5.21 -23.85 -11.69
C ALA A 118 4.77 -25.34 -11.75
N TYR A 119 5.55 -26.23 -12.37
CA TYR A 119 5.34 -27.68 -12.27
C TYR A 119 5.59 -28.17 -10.85
N VAL A 120 6.70 -27.75 -10.23
CA VAL A 120 6.98 -28.10 -8.82
C VAL A 120 5.80 -27.72 -7.92
N LYS A 121 5.29 -26.48 -8.03
CA LYS A 121 4.14 -26.03 -7.23
C LYS A 121 2.88 -26.87 -7.49
N ALA A 122 2.57 -27.17 -8.75
CA ALA A 122 1.39 -27.95 -9.11
C ALA A 122 1.48 -29.42 -8.65
N VAL A 123 2.67 -30.03 -8.67
CA VAL A 123 2.85 -31.42 -8.25
C VAL A 123 3.01 -31.53 -6.73
N VAL A 124 3.61 -30.53 -6.06
CA VAL A 124 3.60 -30.41 -4.60
C VAL A 124 2.17 -30.24 -4.07
N ASP A 125 1.31 -29.55 -4.81
CA ASP A 125 -0.13 -29.47 -4.51
C ASP A 125 -0.80 -30.86 -4.54
N LEU A 126 -0.44 -31.74 -5.49
CA LEU A 126 -0.90 -33.14 -5.49
C LEU A 126 -0.36 -33.91 -4.29
N TYR A 127 0.91 -33.70 -3.93
CA TYR A 127 1.50 -34.33 -2.75
C TYR A 127 0.70 -34.03 -1.48
N HIS A 128 0.32 -32.77 -1.27
CA HIS A 128 -0.50 -32.39 -0.10
C HIS A 128 -1.83 -33.15 -0.09
N GLN A 129 -2.53 -33.22 -1.24
CA GLN A 129 -3.76 -34.00 -1.36
C GLN A 129 -3.54 -35.49 -1.07
N GLN A 130 -2.43 -36.08 -1.51
CA GLN A 130 -2.12 -37.49 -1.26
C GLN A 130 -1.79 -37.78 0.20
N VAL A 131 -1.09 -36.87 0.89
CA VAL A 131 -0.79 -36.97 2.32
C VAL A 131 -2.05 -36.82 3.15
N GLU A 132 -2.87 -35.82 2.83
CA GLU A 132 -4.17 -35.57 3.49
C GLU A 132 -5.15 -36.74 3.33
N ALA A 133 -5.13 -37.40 2.18
CA ALA A 133 -5.91 -38.61 1.92
C ALA A 133 -5.25 -39.91 2.46
N GLY A 134 -4.08 -39.83 3.09
CA GLY A 134 -3.37 -40.98 3.67
C GLY A 134 -2.69 -41.92 2.67
N PHE A 135 -2.71 -41.62 1.37
CA PHE A 135 -2.08 -42.45 0.34
C PHE A 135 -0.56 -42.30 0.27
N ASN A 136 -0.03 -41.16 0.73
CA ASN A 136 1.39 -40.85 0.63
C ASN A 136 2.03 -40.69 2.01
N LYS A 137 3.01 -41.56 2.29
CA LYS A 137 3.76 -41.62 3.56
C LYS A 137 5.13 -40.94 3.49
N HIS A 138 5.51 -40.36 2.35
CA HIS A 138 6.77 -39.64 2.23
C HIS A 138 6.73 -38.34 3.04
N THR A 139 7.89 -37.90 3.50
CA THR A 139 8.02 -36.71 4.37
C THR A 139 7.89 -35.39 3.62
N MET A 140 8.28 -35.34 2.34
CA MET A 140 8.18 -34.14 1.51
C MET A 140 8.28 -34.42 0.01
N ALA A 141 7.58 -33.60 -0.79
CA ALA A 141 7.70 -33.58 -2.25
C ALA A 141 8.76 -32.59 -2.79
N ARG A 142 9.15 -31.57 -2.02
CA ARG A 142 10.17 -30.57 -2.41
C ARG A 142 11.29 -30.53 -1.39
N GLY A 143 12.20 -31.48 -1.52
CA GLY A 143 13.36 -31.65 -0.65
C GLY A 143 14.68 -31.21 -1.30
N PRO A 144 15.82 -31.71 -0.78
CA PRO A 144 17.15 -31.34 -1.26
C PRO A 144 17.38 -31.62 -2.74
N ILE A 145 16.77 -32.66 -3.31
CA ILE A 145 16.99 -33.05 -4.72
C ILE A 145 16.31 -32.06 -5.66
N VAL A 146 15.03 -31.74 -5.46
CA VAL A 146 14.34 -30.71 -6.27
C VAL A 146 15.03 -29.36 -6.13
N LYS A 147 15.52 -29.00 -4.93
CA LYS A 147 16.28 -27.76 -4.72
C LYS A 147 17.56 -27.73 -5.57
N ARG A 148 18.39 -28.77 -5.48
CA ARG A 148 19.63 -28.89 -6.28
C ARG A 148 19.34 -28.92 -7.78
N PHE A 149 18.26 -29.56 -8.21
CA PHE A 149 17.81 -29.56 -9.59
C PHE A 149 17.50 -28.16 -10.10
N LEU A 150 16.69 -27.39 -9.35
CA LEU A 150 16.33 -26.00 -9.71
C LEU A 150 17.56 -25.08 -9.77
N ASP A 151 18.49 -25.23 -8.82
CA ASP A 151 19.74 -24.45 -8.78
C ASP A 151 20.63 -24.79 -9.99
N THR A 152 20.76 -26.07 -10.31
CA THR A 152 21.51 -26.54 -11.49
C THR A 152 20.88 -26.04 -12.79
N HIS A 153 19.56 -26.11 -12.91
CA HIS A 153 18.83 -25.60 -14.07
C HIS A 153 19.05 -24.09 -14.25
N THR A 154 19.01 -23.34 -13.15
CA THR A 154 19.27 -21.89 -13.17
C THR A 154 20.67 -21.57 -13.72
N LYS A 155 21.69 -22.31 -13.27
CA LYS A 155 23.07 -22.15 -13.75
C LYS A 155 23.21 -22.55 -15.23
N LYS A 156 22.58 -23.66 -15.64
CA LYS A 156 22.57 -24.12 -17.04
C LYS A 156 21.89 -23.11 -17.96
N GLU A 157 20.74 -22.57 -17.57
CA GLU A 157 20.05 -21.52 -18.32
C GLU A 157 20.91 -20.27 -18.47
N ALA A 158 21.58 -19.81 -17.40
CA ALA A 158 22.48 -18.67 -17.48
C ALA A 158 23.63 -18.89 -18.48
N ARG A 159 24.23 -20.09 -18.49
CA ARG A 159 25.26 -20.47 -19.46
C ARG A 159 24.70 -20.55 -20.88
N ARG A 160 23.56 -21.24 -21.07
CA ARG A 160 22.88 -21.38 -22.36
C ARG A 160 22.60 -20.03 -23.00
N LYS A 161 22.00 -19.10 -22.25
CA LYS A 161 21.71 -17.74 -22.72
C LYS A 161 22.94 -17.01 -23.24
N ARG A 162 24.11 -17.23 -22.63
CA ARG A 162 25.37 -16.66 -23.10
C ARG A 162 25.86 -17.33 -24.39
N THR A 163 25.83 -18.65 -24.45
CA THR A 163 26.31 -19.41 -25.62
C THR A 163 25.41 -19.22 -26.84
N GLU A 164 24.10 -19.07 -26.64
CA GLU A 164 23.12 -18.87 -27.72
C GLU A 164 22.89 -17.40 -28.06
N TYR A 165 23.74 -16.48 -27.56
CA TYR A 165 23.66 -15.05 -27.83
C TYR A 165 22.27 -14.44 -27.58
N GLU A 166 21.55 -14.91 -26.56
CA GLU A 166 20.28 -14.28 -26.19
C GLU A 166 20.55 -12.81 -25.86
N ASP A 167 19.68 -11.92 -26.39
CA ASP A 167 19.75 -10.49 -26.17
C ASP A 167 20.02 -10.16 -24.69
N ARG A 168 21.21 -9.61 -24.46
CA ARG A 168 21.76 -9.28 -23.14
C ARG A 168 21.11 -8.04 -22.54
N GLY A 169 20.39 -7.25 -23.33
CA GLY A 169 19.60 -6.10 -22.87
C GLY A 169 18.30 -6.52 -22.17
N LYS A 170 17.80 -7.75 -22.40
CA LYS A 170 16.58 -8.23 -21.75
C LYS A 170 16.71 -8.27 -20.24
N ASN A 171 15.67 -7.80 -19.55
CA ASN A 171 15.60 -7.69 -18.10
C ASN A 171 16.70 -6.80 -17.47
N THR A 172 17.40 -5.99 -18.26
CA THR A 172 18.36 -5.00 -17.74
C THR A 172 17.68 -3.65 -17.46
N LEU A 173 18.46 -2.65 -17.04
CA LEU A 173 17.99 -1.30 -16.77
C LEU A 173 17.35 -0.64 -18.01
N ASN A 174 17.84 -0.97 -19.20
CA ASN A 174 17.37 -0.39 -20.48
C ASN A 174 16.14 -1.11 -21.07
N ASP A 175 15.60 -2.13 -20.38
CA ASP A 175 14.43 -2.88 -20.84
C ASP A 175 13.16 -2.28 -20.21
N GLY A 176 12.60 -1.28 -20.90
CA GLY A 176 11.52 -0.39 -20.46
C GLY A 176 11.34 0.78 -21.42
N TYR A 177 10.82 1.90 -20.92
CA TYR A 177 10.81 3.18 -21.63
C TYR A 177 11.37 4.30 -20.74
N THR A 178 11.94 5.31 -21.39
CA THR A 178 12.38 6.59 -20.82
C THR A 178 11.21 7.57 -20.65
N ASP A 179 11.42 8.70 -19.98
CA ASP A 179 10.43 9.78 -19.86
C ASP A 179 10.04 10.35 -21.23
N GLN A 180 10.99 10.47 -22.15
CA GLN A 180 10.73 10.96 -23.51
C GLN A 180 9.88 9.97 -24.31
N GLU A 181 10.09 8.67 -24.12
CA GLU A 181 9.27 7.62 -24.73
C GLU A 181 7.88 7.55 -24.08
N LEU A 182 7.78 7.74 -22.78
CA LEU A 182 6.50 7.87 -22.07
C LEU A 182 5.67 9.03 -22.63
N LEU A 183 6.29 10.17 -22.89
CA LEU A 183 5.65 11.30 -23.57
C LEU A 183 5.17 10.89 -24.97
N ARG A 184 6.04 10.33 -25.82
CA ARG A 184 5.66 9.89 -27.18
C ARG A 184 4.52 8.87 -27.20
N ILE A 185 4.50 7.93 -26.25
CA ILE A 185 3.41 6.96 -26.09
C ILE A 185 2.08 7.68 -25.77
N ASN A 186 2.11 8.67 -24.88
CA ASN A 186 0.93 9.44 -24.53
C ASN A 186 0.44 10.33 -25.67
N GLN A 187 1.36 10.93 -26.44
CA GLN A 187 1.07 11.71 -27.64
C GLN A 187 0.42 10.85 -28.71
N TYR A 188 0.90 9.62 -28.91
CA TYR A 188 0.28 8.68 -29.83
C TYR A 188 -1.22 8.52 -29.52
N PHE A 189 -1.59 8.28 -28.26
CA PHE A 189 -3.00 8.14 -27.90
C PHE A 189 -3.82 9.41 -28.15
N LEU A 190 -3.26 10.60 -27.91
CA LEU A 190 -3.95 11.87 -28.16
C LEU A 190 -4.16 12.11 -29.67
N ILE A 191 -3.16 11.78 -30.50
CA ILE A 191 -3.21 11.96 -31.96
C ILE A 191 -4.23 11.03 -32.63
N GLN A 192 -4.45 9.81 -32.10
CA GLN A 192 -5.45 8.88 -32.65
C GLN A 192 -6.88 9.43 -32.58
N ASN A 193 -7.14 10.42 -31.71
CA ASN A 193 -8.34 11.24 -31.70
C ASN A 193 -9.67 10.47 -31.72
N ASN A 194 -9.79 9.45 -30.87
CA ASN A 194 -11.05 8.71 -30.69
C ASN A 194 -11.22 8.22 -29.26
N ILE A 195 -12.44 7.84 -28.88
CA ILE A 195 -12.72 7.47 -27.50
C ILE A 195 -11.94 6.23 -27.01
N PHE A 196 -11.70 5.25 -27.88
CA PHE A 196 -10.93 4.06 -27.51
C PHE A 196 -9.46 4.42 -27.24
N SER A 197 -8.89 5.38 -27.96
CA SER A 197 -7.55 5.87 -27.70
C SER A 197 -7.43 6.59 -26.35
N LEU A 198 -8.45 7.35 -25.94
CA LEU A 198 -8.52 7.96 -24.60
C LEU A 198 -8.68 6.91 -23.50
N ARG A 199 -9.54 5.90 -23.71
CA ARG A 199 -9.64 4.73 -22.80
C ARG A 199 -8.27 4.07 -22.61
N ASN A 200 -7.57 3.83 -23.71
CA ASN A 200 -6.25 3.20 -23.72
C ASN A 200 -5.19 4.08 -23.03
N LYS A 201 -5.28 5.40 -23.22
CA LYS A 201 -4.44 6.39 -22.54
C LYS A 201 -4.63 6.33 -21.03
N VAL A 202 -5.88 6.30 -20.54
CA VAL A 202 -6.17 6.15 -19.10
C VAL A 202 -5.62 4.83 -18.59
N CYS A 203 -5.89 3.72 -19.27
CA CYS A 203 -5.39 2.40 -18.88
C CYS A 203 -3.85 2.36 -18.79
N PHE A 204 -3.15 2.95 -19.77
CA PHE A 204 -1.69 3.03 -19.77
C PHE A 204 -1.15 3.94 -18.66
N SER A 205 -1.73 5.14 -18.50
CA SER A 205 -1.32 6.13 -17.51
C SER A 205 -1.56 5.63 -16.08
N MET A 206 -2.71 4.99 -15.84
CA MET A 206 -3.04 4.33 -14.59
C MET A 206 -2.07 3.17 -14.29
N SER A 207 -1.77 2.34 -15.30
CA SER A 207 -0.80 1.24 -15.15
C SER A 207 0.62 1.73 -14.86
N HIS A 208 1.00 2.88 -15.39
CA HIS A 208 2.27 3.56 -15.12
C HIS A 208 2.29 4.20 -13.73
N ALA A 209 1.44 5.21 -13.50
CA ALA A 209 1.49 6.05 -12.30
C ALA A 209 1.12 5.30 -11.02
N MET A 210 0.19 4.33 -11.12
CA MET A 210 -0.25 3.53 -9.96
C MET A 210 0.47 2.17 -9.87
N LEU A 211 1.41 1.88 -10.79
CA LEU A 211 2.08 0.58 -10.96
C LEU A 211 1.10 -0.62 -11.05
N MET A 212 -0.06 -0.48 -11.67
CA MET A 212 -1.05 -1.56 -11.71
C MET A 212 -0.58 -2.76 -12.55
N ARG A 213 -1.04 -3.96 -12.18
CA ARG A 213 -0.96 -5.13 -13.07
C ARG A 213 -2.16 -5.08 -14.00
N SER A 214 -2.05 -5.69 -15.19
CA SER A 214 -3.15 -5.77 -16.16
C SER A 214 -4.45 -6.26 -15.53
N GLU A 215 -4.44 -7.37 -14.81
CA GLU A 215 -5.65 -7.92 -14.18
C GLU A 215 -6.35 -6.88 -13.27
N THR A 216 -5.58 -6.17 -12.45
CA THR A 216 -6.12 -5.16 -11.53
C THR A 216 -6.56 -3.88 -12.25
N ALA A 217 -5.75 -3.38 -13.20
CA ALA A 217 -6.10 -2.18 -13.96
C ALA A 217 -7.37 -2.40 -14.79
N LEU A 218 -7.46 -3.54 -15.49
CA LEU A 218 -8.61 -3.85 -16.32
C LEU A 218 -9.85 -4.10 -15.47
N GLY A 219 -9.72 -4.82 -14.35
CA GLY A 219 -10.85 -5.09 -13.45
C GLY A 219 -11.31 -3.90 -12.61
N THR A 220 -10.71 -2.72 -12.72
CA THR A 220 -11.10 -1.54 -11.92
C THR A 220 -12.53 -1.12 -12.25
N GLN A 221 -13.34 -0.91 -11.22
CA GLN A 221 -14.70 -0.42 -11.31
C GLN A 221 -14.79 1.03 -10.81
N LEU A 222 -15.86 1.74 -11.16
CA LEU A 222 -16.04 3.14 -10.74
C LEU A 222 -16.03 3.34 -9.21
N PRO A 223 -16.66 2.48 -8.38
CA PRO A 223 -16.63 2.63 -6.92
C PRO A 223 -15.24 2.46 -6.29
N ASP A 224 -14.28 1.89 -7.02
CA ASP A 224 -12.92 1.73 -6.52
C ASP A 224 -12.16 3.07 -6.49
N LEU A 225 -12.66 4.11 -7.18
CA LEU A 225 -11.96 5.36 -7.42
C LEU A 225 -12.44 6.48 -6.51
N PHE A 226 -11.50 7.18 -5.89
CA PHE A 226 -11.75 8.36 -5.08
C PHE A 226 -10.57 9.33 -5.13
N ILE A 227 -10.73 10.52 -4.55
CA ILE A 227 -9.63 11.48 -4.38
C ILE A 227 -9.20 11.59 -2.92
N MET A 228 -7.94 11.92 -2.71
CA MET A 228 -7.40 12.24 -1.40
C MET A 228 -6.47 13.45 -1.48
N GLU A 229 -6.68 14.43 -0.60
CA GLU A 229 -5.80 15.59 -0.49
C GLU A 229 -4.49 15.22 0.22
N LEU A 230 -3.37 15.62 -0.36
CA LEU A 230 -2.04 15.56 0.24
C LEU A 230 -1.63 16.97 0.61
N LYS A 231 -1.72 17.29 1.91
CA LYS A 231 -1.35 18.62 2.42
C LYS A 231 0.16 18.87 2.32
N ASN A 232 0.54 20.14 2.25
CA ASN A 232 1.93 20.61 2.37
C ASN A 232 2.90 20.08 1.29
N GLN A 233 2.41 19.74 0.10
CA GLN A 233 3.26 19.24 -0.99
C GLN A 233 3.89 20.36 -1.82
N GLY A 234 3.26 21.54 -1.84
CA GLY A 234 3.71 22.71 -2.57
C GLY A 234 2.63 23.78 -2.65
N PRO A 235 2.86 24.84 -3.44
CA PRO A 235 1.94 25.96 -3.57
C PRO A 235 0.58 25.58 -4.19
N SER A 236 0.55 24.56 -5.07
CA SER A 236 -0.71 24.07 -5.62
C SER A 236 -1.34 23.05 -4.68
N THR A 237 -2.66 23.09 -4.52
CA THR A 237 -3.40 22.00 -3.85
C THR A 237 -3.10 20.67 -4.53
N CYS A 238 -2.73 19.67 -3.74
CA CYS A 238 -2.25 18.38 -4.24
C CYS A 238 -3.29 17.31 -3.94
N PHE A 239 -3.94 16.79 -4.99
CA PHE A 239 -4.86 15.66 -4.88
C PHE A 239 -4.29 14.41 -5.56
N ALA A 240 -4.34 13.30 -4.84
CA ALA A 240 -4.13 11.99 -5.39
C ALA A 240 -5.46 11.41 -5.89
N ILE A 241 -5.48 10.89 -7.12
CA ILE A 241 -6.52 9.93 -7.52
C ILE A 241 -6.08 8.58 -6.97
N VAL A 242 -6.95 7.93 -6.22
CA VAL A 242 -6.69 6.66 -5.55
C VAL A 242 -7.64 5.60 -6.11
N ALA A 243 -7.08 4.45 -6.46
CA ALA A 243 -7.81 3.25 -6.81
C ALA A 243 -7.63 2.21 -5.71
N THR A 244 -8.75 1.79 -5.11
CA THR A 244 -8.80 0.68 -4.15
C THR A 244 -8.61 -0.64 -4.89
N ILE A 245 -7.79 -1.52 -4.32
CA ILE A 245 -7.45 -2.81 -4.90
C ILE A 245 -7.78 -3.88 -3.87
N THR A 246 -8.91 -4.55 -4.07
CA THR A 246 -9.38 -5.64 -3.21
C THR A 246 -9.20 -7.02 -3.86
N PHE A 247 -8.84 -7.05 -5.14
CA PHE A 247 -8.73 -8.28 -5.94
C PHE A 247 -7.40 -8.38 -6.71
N GLY A 248 -7.16 -9.57 -7.26
CA GLY A 248 -6.04 -9.86 -8.16
C GLY A 248 -5.09 -10.93 -7.63
N LYS A 249 -4.33 -11.57 -8.54
CA LYS A 249 -3.52 -12.76 -8.25
C LYS A 249 -2.58 -12.68 -7.05
N THR A 250 -2.06 -11.49 -6.73
CA THR A 250 -1.11 -11.30 -5.63
C THR A 250 -1.77 -10.90 -4.31
N ASN A 251 -3.05 -10.57 -4.33
CA ASN A 251 -3.82 -10.22 -3.14
C ASN A 251 -4.64 -11.43 -2.68
N LYS A 252 -3.95 -12.45 -2.17
CA LYS A 252 -4.57 -13.73 -1.80
C LYS A 252 -5.46 -13.64 -0.55
N ASP A 253 -5.20 -12.64 0.29
CA ASP A 253 -5.86 -12.47 1.59
C ASP A 253 -7.01 -11.44 1.52
N GLY A 254 -7.30 -10.88 0.33
CA GLY A 254 -8.31 -9.82 0.17
C GLY A 254 -7.97 -8.50 0.88
N LYS A 255 -6.67 -8.26 1.16
CA LYS A 255 -6.23 -7.04 1.84
C LYS A 255 -6.48 -5.82 0.97
N ILE A 256 -7.01 -4.75 1.55
CA ILE A 256 -7.15 -3.49 0.83
C ILE A 256 -5.76 -2.95 0.50
N GLN A 257 -5.50 -2.72 -0.78
CA GLN A 257 -4.30 -2.04 -1.26
C GLN A 257 -4.70 -0.81 -2.07
N TYR A 258 -3.78 0.13 -2.23
CA TYR A 258 -4.04 1.35 -2.99
C TYR A 258 -3.08 1.50 -4.18
N GLY A 259 -3.64 1.83 -5.34
CA GLY A 259 -2.94 2.49 -6.43
C GLY A 259 -3.19 3.99 -6.32
N SER A 260 -2.17 4.82 -6.50
CA SER A 260 -2.37 6.28 -6.46
C SER A 260 -1.55 6.97 -7.52
N ALA A 261 -2.05 8.09 -8.00
CA ALA A 261 -1.39 8.96 -8.97
C ALA A 261 -1.57 10.41 -8.54
N LEU A 262 -0.61 11.28 -8.88
CA LEU A 262 -0.76 12.74 -8.75
C LEU A 262 -0.93 13.39 -10.13
N ARG A 263 -1.40 14.63 -10.13
CA ARG A 263 -1.48 15.43 -11.35
C ARG A 263 -0.06 15.65 -11.87
N HIS A 264 0.20 15.24 -13.10
CA HIS A 264 1.53 15.35 -13.70
C HIS A 264 1.82 16.81 -14.11
N ARG A 265 3.08 17.25 -13.98
CA ARG A 265 3.52 18.60 -14.39
C ARG A 265 3.25 18.87 -15.87
N ASP A 266 3.51 17.86 -16.70
CA ASP A 266 3.22 17.85 -18.13
C ASP A 266 1.78 17.37 -18.35
N VAL A 267 0.99 18.19 -19.02
CA VAL A 267 -0.41 17.91 -19.34
C VAL A 267 -0.58 16.67 -20.21
N GLU A 268 0.38 16.37 -21.09
CA GLU A 268 0.25 15.28 -22.07
C GLU A 268 0.43 13.91 -21.41
N VAL A 269 1.17 13.82 -20.30
CA VAL A 269 1.41 12.59 -19.55
C VAL A 269 0.48 12.46 -18.33
N CYS A 270 -0.34 13.48 -18.07
CA CYS A 270 -1.15 13.58 -16.86
C CYS A 270 -2.22 12.48 -16.74
N PRO A 271 -2.14 11.60 -15.71
CA PRO A 271 -3.18 10.61 -15.48
C PRO A 271 -4.52 11.25 -15.15
N HIS A 272 -4.55 12.33 -14.36
CA HIS A 272 -5.77 13.05 -13.99
C HIS A 272 -6.45 13.66 -15.20
N GLY A 273 -5.66 14.31 -16.07
CA GLY A 273 -6.14 14.86 -17.33
C GLY A 273 -6.65 13.76 -18.27
N ALA A 274 -6.03 12.57 -18.27
CA ALA A 274 -6.51 11.43 -19.02
C ALA A 274 -7.88 10.94 -18.50
N PHE A 275 -8.04 10.76 -17.18
CA PHE A 275 -9.33 10.41 -16.56
C PHE A 275 -10.40 11.42 -16.93
N ALA A 276 -10.10 12.71 -16.77
CA ALA A 276 -11.02 13.81 -17.06
C ALA A 276 -11.50 13.79 -18.52
N GLN A 277 -10.58 13.70 -19.49
CA GLN A 277 -10.91 13.63 -20.92
C GLN A 277 -11.70 12.37 -21.28
N TYR A 278 -11.37 11.23 -20.67
CA TYR A 278 -12.08 9.98 -20.93
C TYR A 278 -13.51 10.03 -20.40
N PHE A 279 -13.73 10.43 -19.15
CA PHE A 279 -15.09 10.58 -18.60
C PHE A 279 -15.89 11.64 -19.35
N PHE A 280 -15.28 12.76 -19.73
CA PHE A 280 -15.93 13.78 -20.55
C PHE A 280 -16.41 13.17 -21.88
N SER A 281 -15.54 12.39 -22.53
CA SER A 281 -15.89 11.72 -23.79
C SER A 281 -17.03 10.71 -23.61
N LEU A 282 -17.09 9.99 -22.48
CA LEU A 282 -18.17 9.04 -22.20
C LEU A 282 -19.52 9.76 -22.01
N PHE A 283 -19.57 10.76 -21.12
CA PHE A 283 -20.84 11.33 -20.68
C PHE A 283 -21.34 12.48 -21.55
N HIS A 284 -20.44 13.29 -22.14
CA HIS A 284 -20.81 14.44 -22.98
C HIS A 284 -20.81 14.09 -24.47
N HIS A 285 -19.83 13.32 -24.95
CA HIS A 285 -19.73 13.01 -26.39
C HIS A 285 -20.47 11.75 -26.80
N GLN A 286 -20.42 10.68 -26.00
CA GLN A 286 -21.17 9.46 -26.30
C GLN A 286 -22.58 9.46 -25.70
N ASN A 287 -22.91 10.47 -24.88
CA ASN A 287 -24.18 10.54 -24.15
C ASN A 287 -24.48 9.26 -23.36
N LEU A 288 -23.43 8.59 -22.83
CA LEU A 288 -23.65 7.47 -21.93
C LEU A 288 -24.28 7.99 -20.63
N PRO A 289 -25.20 7.24 -20.02
CA PRO A 289 -25.81 7.65 -18.76
C PRO A 289 -24.74 7.80 -17.69
N PHE A 290 -24.85 8.89 -16.91
CA PHE A 290 -24.08 9.03 -15.68
C PHE A 290 -24.45 7.91 -14.69
N PRO A 291 -23.53 7.46 -13.81
CA PRO A 291 -23.83 6.37 -12.87
C PRO A 291 -25.10 6.62 -12.05
N ASN A 292 -25.89 5.57 -11.86
CA ASN A 292 -27.10 5.59 -11.06
C ASN A 292 -26.77 5.16 -9.63
N PHE A 293 -26.86 6.10 -8.68
CA PHE A 293 -26.52 5.84 -7.28
C PHE A 293 -27.73 5.42 -6.42
N SER A 294 -28.87 5.06 -7.03
CA SER A 294 -30.08 4.70 -6.29
C SER A 294 -29.85 3.50 -5.37
N THR A 295 -29.23 2.45 -5.90
CA THR A 295 -28.76 1.29 -5.13
C THR A 295 -27.34 0.92 -5.54
N ARG A 296 -26.61 0.21 -4.68
CA ARG A 296 -25.26 -0.28 -4.99
C ARG A 296 -25.25 -1.17 -6.23
N ARG A 297 -26.30 -1.97 -6.43
CA ARG A 297 -26.45 -2.85 -7.61
C ARG A 297 -26.49 -2.08 -8.93
N ASP A 298 -26.96 -0.83 -8.91
CA ASP A 298 -27.12 -0.04 -10.14
C ASP A 298 -25.79 0.48 -10.70
N TRP A 299 -24.71 0.50 -9.91
CA TRP A 299 -23.43 1.06 -10.37
C TRP A 299 -22.16 0.33 -9.92
N TYR A 300 -22.20 -0.54 -8.89
CA TYR A 300 -20.99 -1.17 -8.37
C TYR A 300 -20.26 -2.02 -9.42
N ASP A 301 -21.02 -2.64 -10.33
CA ASP A 301 -20.47 -3.47 -11.40
C ASP A 301 -20.03 -2.68 -12.65
N THR A 302 -20.00 -1.35 -12.56
CA THR A 302 -19.59 -0.49 -13.69
C THR A 302 -18.07 -0.49 -13.84
N TYR A 303 -17.57 -1.23 -14.83
CA TYR A 303 -16.15 -1.25 -15.16
C TYR A 303 -15.67 0.09 -15.71
N LEU A 304 -14.47 0.52 -15.31
CA LEU A 304 -13.79 1.69 -15.87
C LEU A 304 -13.44 1.46 -17.35
N PHE A 305 -13.15 0.21 -17.74
CA PHE A 305 -12.77 -0.15 -19.10
C PHE A 305 -13.70 -1.22 -19.67
N PRO A 306 -14.97 -0.90 -19.94
CA PRO A 306 -15.94 -1.90 -20.40
C PRO A 306 -15.52 -2.51 -21.74
N ASN A 307 -15.80 -3.80 -21.90
CA ASN A 307 -15.76 -4.50 -23.18
C ASN A 307 -16.91 -4.01 -24.08
N THR A 308 -16.95 -4.49 -25.32
CA THR A 308 -18.00 -4.07 -26.27
C THR A 308 -19.40 -4.59 -25.93
N THR A 309 -19.50 -5.65 -25.11
CA THR A 309 -20.76 -6.26 -24.69
C THR A 309 -21.35 -5.63 -23.42
N GLY A 310 -20.57 -4.83 -22.69
CA GLY A 310 -20.99 -4.13 -21.47
C GLY A 310 -21.09 -5.01 -20.22
N ASP A 311 -20.80 -6.30 -20.32
CA ASP A 311 -20.92 -7.30 -19.23
C ASP A 311 -19.60 -7.56 -18.50
N GLY A 312 -18.54 -6.84 -18.87
CA GLY A 312 -17.21 -7.05 -18.31
C GLY A 312 -16.20 -6.00 -18.75
N SER A 313 -14.96 -6.21 -18.35
CA SER A 313 -13.83 -5.38 -18.78
C SER A 313 -13.18 -5.90 -20.07
N ILE A 314 -12.46 -5.02 -20.77
CA ILE A 314 -11.55 -5.42 -21.85
C ILE A 314 -10.58 -6.52 -21.38
N THR A 315 -10.23 -7.41 -22.30
CA THR A 315 -9.38 -8.55 -22.00
C THR A 315 -7.90 -8.20 -21.99
N TYR A 316 -7.10 -9.04 -21.32
CA TYR A 316 -5.64 -8.99 -21.40
C TYR A 316 -5.14 -9.04 -22.86
N SER A 317 -5.80 -9.82 -23.71
CA SER A 317 -5.40 -10.00 -25.10
C SER A 317 -5.56 -8.71 -25.91
N GLU A 318 -6.62 -7.95 -25.67
CA GLU A 318 -6.86 -6.66 -26.29
C GLU A 318 -5.87 -5.61 -25.80
N GLN A 319 -5.65 -5.52 -24.49
CA GLN A 319 -4.62 -4.63 -23.92
C GLN A 319 -3.24 -4.94 -24.51
N ALA A 320 -2.87 -6.21 -24.62
CA ALA A 320 -1.61 -6.63 -25.21
C ALA A 320 -1.49 -6.22 -26.69
N LYS A 321 -2.57 -6.33 -27.49
CA LYS A 321 -2.57 -5.86 -28.89
C LYS A 321 -2.29 -4.35 -28.97
N ILE A 322 -2.97 -3.56 -28.14
CA ILE A 322 -2.79 -2.11 -28.06
C ILE A 322 -1.34 -1.77 -27.68
N TYR A 323 -0.80 -2.42 -26.66
CA TYR A 323 0.58 -2.19 -26.21
C TYR A 323 1.59 -2.50 -27.31
N LYS A 324 1.40 -3.59 -28.07
CA LYS A 324 2.30 -3.91 -29.20
C LYS A 324 2.28 -2.81 -30.25
N GLN A 325 1.10 -2.29 -30.57
CA GLN A 325 0.93 -1.25 -31.58
C GLN A 325 1.62 0.04 -31.16
N VAL A 326 1.34 0.55 -29.96
CA VAL A 326 1.91 1.83 -29.50
C VAL A 326 3.42 1.73 -29.28
N LEU A 327 3.92 0.64 -28.68
CA LEU A 327 5.35 0.47 -28.45
C LEU A 327 6.11 0.35 -29.78
N ARG A 328 5.55 -0.35 -30.77
CA ARG A 328 6.13 -0.42 -32.12
C ARG A 328 6.15 0.96 -32.79
N TYR A 329 5.06 1.72 -32.69
CA TYR A 329 4.99 3.07 -33.24
C TYR A 329 6.04 4.00 -32.62
N CYS A 330 6.23 3.92 -31.30
CA CYS A 330 7.20 4.75 -30.58
C CYS A 330 8.65 4.24 -30.66
N GLY A 331 8.89 3.07 -31.27
CA GLY A 331 10.23 2.46 -31.31
C GLY A 331 10.71 1.94 -29.96
N VAL A 332 9.80 1.63 -29.04
CA VAL A 332 10.13 1.13 -27.70
C VAL A 332 10.26 -0.39 -27.71
N HIS A 333 11.43 -0.87 -27.31
CA HIS A 333 11.71 -2.30 -27.21
C HIS A 333 11.58 -2.77 -25.75
N SER A 334 10.82 -3.85 -25.54
CA SER A 334 10.69 -4.45 -24.22
C SER A 334 10.55 -5.96 -24.29
N SER A 335 11.22 -6.64 -23.35
CA SER A 335 11.12 -8.07 -23.12
C SER A 335 9.81 -8.47 -22.44
N LYS A 336 9.08 -7.50 -21.87
CA LYS A 336 7.81 -7.68 -21.15
C LYS A 336 6.79 -6.66 -21.61
N LEU A 337 5.77 -7.12 -22.34
CA LEU A 337 4.76 -6.25 -22.92
C LEU A 337 3.91 -5.51 -21.88
N THR A 338 3.05 -6.21 -21.16
CA THR A 338 2.08 -5.61 -20.22
C THR A 338 2.66 -5.27 -18.84
N HIS A 339 3.87 -5.74 -18.55
CA HIS A 339 4.61 -5.38 -17.33
C HIS A 339 5.59 -4.22 -17.53
N ILE A 340 5.70 -3.68 -18.75
CA ILE A 340 6.62 -2.59 -19.08
C ILE A 340 6.41 -1.36 -18.19
N ASN A 341 5.15 -1.01 -17.89
CA ASN A 341 4.81 0.16 -17.09
C ASN A 341 5.37 0.06 -15.68
N ARG A 342 5.13 -1.07 -15.00
CA ARG A 342 5.63 -1.28 -13.64
C ARG A 342 7.13 -1.23 -13.55
N LYS A 343 7.82 -1.82 -14.53
CA LYS A 343 9.28 -1.85 -14.58
C LYS A 343 9.87 -0.46 -14.86
N SER A 344 9.31 0.25 -15.83
CA SER A 344 9.79 1.59 -16.19
C SER A 344 9.52 2.59 -15.06
N ALA A 345 8.30 2.59 -14.51
CA ALA A 345 7.92 3.45 -13.39
C ALA A 345 8.79 3.24 -12.15
N ILE A 346 9.02 2.00 -11.72
CA ILE A 346 9.87 1.77 -10.53
C ILE A 346 11.33 2.18 -10.78
N ASN A 347 11.85 2.01 -12.00
CA ASN A 347 13.19 2.46 -12.33
C ASN A 347 13.30 3.99 -12.27
N MET A 348 12.28 4.72 -12.75
CA MET A 348 12.21 6.19 -12.62
C MET A 348 12.22 6.61 -11.15
N VAL A 349 11.41 5.96 -10.31
CA VAL A 349 11.37 6.20 -8.85
C VAL A 349 12.73 5.93 -8.20
N ALA A 350 13.39 4.83 -8.56
CA ALA A 350 14.70 4.45 -8.00
C ALA A 350 15.82 5.42 -8.43
N ASN A 351 15.80 5.89 -9.67
CA ASN A 351 16.79 6.83 -10.19
C ASN A 351 16.75 8.19 -9.49
N GLU A 352 15.58 8.60 -8.97
CA GLU A 352 15.40 9.82 -8.17
C GLU A 352 15.73 9.63 -6.67
N GLY A 353 16.28 8.47 -6.28
CA GLY A 353 16.76 8.24 -4.92
C GLY A 353 15.67 8.03 -3.86
N VAL A 354 14.44 7.69 -4.27
CA VAL A 354 13.33 7.40 -3.33
C VAL A 354 13.66 6.18 -2.47
N SER A 355 13.27 6.20 -1.19
CA SER A 355 13.57 5.13 -0.25
C SER A 355 13.04 3.75 -0.68
N GLY A 356 13.75 2.69 -0.30
CA GLY A 356 13.34 1.31 -0.60
C GLY A 356 11.97 0.94 -0.02
N ASP A 357 11.53 1.59 1.07
CA ASP A 357 10.20 1.40 1.65
C ASP A 357 9.10 1.94 0.75
N GLN A 358 9.22 3.19 0.28
CA GLN A 358 8.25 3.76 -0.64
C GLN A 358 8.25 3.03 -2.01
N GLN A 359 9.41 2.57 -2.47
CA GLN A 359 9.51 1.70 -3.66
C GLN A 359 8.72 0.38 -3.48
N ARG A 360 8.83 -0.27 -2.32
CA ARG A 360 8.06 -1.47 -1.99
C ARG A 360 6.57 -1.17 -1.83
N GLN A 361 6.21 -0.03 -1.24
CA GLN A 361 4.84 0.39 -1.01
C GLN A 361 4.12 0.72 -2.32
N VAL A 362 4.71 1.56 -3.17
CA VAL A 362 4.13 1.93 -4.49
C VAL A 362 4.01 0.71 -5.41
N GLY A 363 4.97 -0.22 -5.33
CA GLY A 363 4.95 -1.49 -6.05
C GLY A 363 3.99 -2.53 -5.46
N ARG A 364 3.50 -2.33 -4.23
CA ARG A 364 2.73 -3.31 -3.44
C ARG A 364 3.47 -4.65 -3.32
N TRP A 365 4.76 -4.58 -3.00
CA TRP A 365 5.66 -5.74 -2.85
C TRP A 365 5.95 -6.13 -1.40
N GLY A 366 5.49 -5.33 -0.43
CA GLY A 366 5.57 -5.69 0.98
C GLY A 366 4.55 -6.77 1.36
N SER A 367 4.99 -7.77 2.12
CA SER A 367 4.14 -8.76 2.80
C SER A 367 3.98 -8.48 4.29
N ASP A 368 4.49 -7.33 4.76
CA ASP A 368 4.46 -6.96 6.17
C ASP A 368 3.01 -6.73 6.63
N ARG A 369 2.67 -7.28 7.81
CA ARG A 369 1.39 -7.02 8.48
C ARG A 369 1.19 -5.52 8.71
N MET A 370 2.26 -4.75 8.89
CA MET A 370 2.19 -3.29 9.05
C MET A 370 1.62 -2.58 7.82
N VAL A 371 2.07 -2.95 6.61
CA VAL A 371 1.57 -2.40 5.34
C VAL A 371 0.12 -2.81 5.08
N GLY A 372 -0.28 -4.01 5.50
CA GLY A 372 -1.62 -4.54 5.28
C GLY A 372 -2.67 -4.11 6.30
N CYS A 373 -2.28 -3.60 7.48
CA CYS A 373 -3.21 -3.33 8.58
C CYS A 373 -3.14 -1.89 9.16
N TYR A 374 -2.03 -1.14 8.98
CA TYR A 374 -1.83 0.12 9.72
C TYR A 374 -1.28 1.30 8.91
N LEU A 375 -0.64 1.09 7.75
CA LEU A 375 -0.20 2.18 6.88
C LEU A 375 -1.34 2.68 5.97
N SER A 376 -2.01 3.75 6.38
CA SER A 376 -3.00 4.49 5.58
C SER A 376 -2.38 5.58 4.69
N GLY A 377 -1.08 5.89 4.86
CA GLY A 377 -0.39 6.91 4.07
C GLY A 377 0.02 6.43 2.68
N LEU A 378 -0.06 7.29 1.66
CA LEU A 378 0.46 7.02 0.31
C LEU A 378 1.99 7.17 0.26
N PRO A 379 2.69 6.48 -0.67
CA PRO A 379 4.13 6.67 -0.90
C PRO A 379 4.38 7.97 -1.68
N VAL A 380 4.26 9.11 -0.97
CA VAL A 380 4.19 10.46 -1.54
C VAL A 380 5.37 10.78 -2.45
N ASP A 381 6.61 10.48 -2.04
CA ASP A 381 7.80 10.80 -2.85
C ASP A 381 7.82 9.98 -4.14
N ALA A 382 7.45 8.70 -4.07
CA ALA A 382 7.37 7.85 -5.25
C ALA A 382 6.32 8.35 -6.26
N ILE A 383 5.12 8.72 -5.80
CA ILE A 383 4.06 9.21 -6.69
C ILE A 383 4.31 10.65 -7.18
N LYS A 384 5.09 11.46 -6.45
CA LYS A 384 5.59 12.76 -6.92
C LYS A 384 6.58 12.62 -8.06
N VAL A 385 7.53 11.70 -7.94
CA VAL A 385 8.49 11.39 -9.01
C VAL A 385 7.76 10.96 -10.27
N LEU A 386 6.77 10.06 -10.16
CA LEU A 386 5.96 9.63 -11.30
C LEU A 386 5.04 10.71 -11.87
N ALA A 387 4.84 11.81 -11.15
CA ALA A 387 4.14 13.00 -11.62
C ALA A 387 5.11 14.07 -12.20
N GLY A 388 6.39 13.77 -12.29
CA GLY A 388 7.44 14.63 -12.84
C GLY A 388 8.00 15.66 -11.85
N PHE A 389 7.72 15.50 -10.56
CA PHE A 389 8.27 16.33 -9.49
C PHE A 389 9.47 15.66 -8.82
N THR A 390 10.20 16.41 -7.99
CA THR A 390 11.30 15.87 -7.21
C THR A 390 10.81 15.41 -5.83
N THR A 391 11.69 14.82 -5.04
CA THR A 391 11.42 14.46 -3.65
C THR A 391 11.51 15.66 -2.69
N ARG A 392 11.87 16.85 -3.20
CA ARG A 392 11.98 18.07 -2.38
C ARG A 392 10.61 18.48 -1.84
N LYS A 393 10.55 18.84 -0.56
CA LYS A 393 9.31 19.38 0.04
C LYS A 393 8.96 20.72 -0.61
N GLY A 394 7.67 20.92 -0.88
CA GLY A 394 7.16 22.19 -1.40
C GLY A 394 7.31 22.40 -2.91
N ASP A 395 7.82 21.43 -3.67
CA ASP A 395 8.08 21.57 -5.10
C ASP A 395 6.87 21.26 -6.01
N TYR A 396 5.74 20.86 -5.43
CA TYR A 396 4.53 20.54 -6.18
C TYR A 396 3.81 21.82 -6.63
N PHE A 397 3.94 22.14 -7.91
CA PHE A 397 3.27 23.28 -8.54
C PHE A 397 2.77 22.92 -9.94
N ILE A 398 1.49 23.17 -10.20
CA ILE A 398 0.85 22.92 -11.50
C ILE A 398 0.56 24.26 -12.16
N ASN A 399 1.39 24.64 -13.14
CA ASN A 399 1.29 25.94 -13.82
C ASN A 399 -0.08 26.18 -14.47
N ARG A 400 -0.62 25.16 -15.13
CA ARG A 400 -1.95 25.24 -15.76
C ARG A 400 -3.13 25.19 -14.78
N GLY A 401 -2.85 25.06 -13.48
CA GLY A 401 -3.83 25.10 -12.40
C GLY A 401 -3.77 26.40 -11.60
N SER A 402 -3.19 27.48 -12.15
CA SER A 402 -3.01 28.75 -11.45
C SER A 402 -4.28 29.60 -11.36
N ILE A 403 -5.28 29.31 -12.19
CA ILE A 403 -6.58 29.99 -12.20
C ILE A 403 -7.67 28.93 -12.06
N GLU A 404 -8.58 29.16 -11.11
CA GLU A 404 -9.77 28.34 -10.95
C GLU A 404 -10.85 28.77 -11.95
N PRO A 405 -11.50 27.82 -12.66
CA PRO A 405 -12.68 28.12 -13.46
C PRO A 405 -13.84 28.57 -12.56
N SER A 406 -14.74 29.42 -13.08
CA SER A 406 -15.93 29.85 -12.34
C SER A 406 -16.87 28.67 -12.06
N GLU A 407 -17.65 28.76 -10.99
CA GLU A 407 -18.64 27.74 -10.63
C GLU A 407 -19.64 27.46 -11.77
N GLU A 408 -20.06 28.51 -12.48
CA GLU A 408 -20.94 28.38 -13.65
C GLU A 408 -20.30 27.51 -14.74
N LEU A 409 -19.05 27.80 -15.11
CA LEU A 409 -18.33 27.01 -16.12
C LEU A 409 -18.05 25.57 -15.65
N ARG A 410 -17.73 25.37 -14.35
CA ARG A 410 -17.53 24.04 -13.77
C ARG A 410 -18.80 23.20 -13.89
N LYS A 411 -19.96 23.76 -13.57
CA LYS A 411 -21.27 23.08 -13.62
C LYS A 411 -21.73 22.70 -15.03
N MET A 412 -21.20 23.34 -16.07
CA MET A 412 -21.42 22.91 -17.46
C MET A 412 -20.74 21.57 -17.77
N VAL A 413 -19.68 21.22 -17.04
CA VAL A 413 -19.02 19.91 -17.15
C VAL A 413 -19.65 18.98 -16.12
N PHE A 414 -20.02 17.76 -16.51
CA PHE A 414 -20.68 16.75 -15.65
C PHE A 414 -21.89 17.26 -14.80
N PRO A 415 -22.90 17.94 -15.35
CA PRO A 415 -23.96 18.64 -14.60
C PRO A 415 -24.81 17.78 -13.63
N TRP A 416 -24.68 16.46 -13.69
CA TRP A 416 -25.43 15.50 -12.86
C TRP A 416 -24.91 15.38 -11.42
N ILE A 417 -23.73 15.92 -11.10
CA ILE A 417 -23.10 15.76 -9.78
C ILE A 417 -23.99 16.34 -8.67
N GLU A 418 -24.52 17.55 -8.87
CA GLU A 418 -25.34 18.25 -7.88
C GLU A 418 -26.62 17.48 -7.56
N TYR A 419 -27.28 16.93 -8.59
CA TYR A 419 -28.46 16.10 -8.45
C TYR A 419 -28.22 14.89 -7.54
N TRP A 420 -27.13 14.16 -7.76
CA TRP A 420 -26.80 12.99 -6.94
C TRP A 420 -26.32 13.36 -5.55
N ARG A 421 -25.55 14.46 -5.40
CA ARG A 421 -25.16 14.98 -4.07
C ARG A 421 -26.38 15.32 -3.22
N GLU A 422 -27.38 15.97 -3.81
CA GLU A 422 -28.62 16.31 -3.11
C GLU A 422 -29.38 15.06 -2.65
N LYS A 423 -29.47 14.04 -3.51
CA LYS A 423 -30.09 12.75 -3.15
C LYS A 423 -29.41 12.04 -1.99
N PHE A 424 -28.07 12.02 -1.97
CA PHE A 424 -27.31 11.50 -0.83
C PHE A 424 -27.58 12.32 0.44
N TYR A 425 -27.55 13.65 0.35
CA TYR A 425 -27.81 14.54 1.48
C TYR A 425 -29.21 14.33 2.08
N ARG A 426 -30.23 14.19 1.23
CA ARG A 426 -31.62 13.93 1.63
C ARG A 426 -31.87 12.48 2.04
N LYS A 427 -30.89 11.58 1.90
CA LYS A 427 -31.01 10.14 2.16
C LYS A 427 -32.12 9.48 1.32
N GLU A 428 -32.28 9.92 0.08
CA GLU A 428 -33.25 9.38 -0.90
C GLU A 428 -32.68 8.18 -1.68
N VAL A 429 -31.41 7.85 -1.44
CA VAL A 429 -30.67 6.74 -2.06
C VAL A 429 -30.01 5.88 -0.99
N GLU A 430 -29.55 4.69 -1.37
CA GLU A 430 -28.84 3.81 -0.46
C GLU A 430 -27.59 4.49 0.13
N ASP A 431 -27.42 4.41 1.45
CA ASP A 431 -26.26 5.00 2.14
C ASP A 431 -24.97 4.35 1.63
N ASP A 432 -24.02 5.14 1.17
CA ASP A 432 -22.84 4.65 0.48
C ASP A 432 -21.65 5.57 0.73
N ILE A 433 -20.49 5.00 1.03
CA ILE A 433 -19.24 5.76 1.14
C ILE A 433 -18.64 5.97 -0.26
N ALA A 434 -18.79 4.99 -1.16
CA ALA A 434 -18.18 5.04 -2.48
C ALA A 434 -18.84 6.08 -3.39
N GLY A 435 -20.17 6.20 -3.36
CA GLY A 435 -20.93 7.17 -4.15
C GLY A 435 -20.46 8.62 -3.96
N PRO A 436 -20.53 9.19 -2.75
CA PRO A 436 -20.03 10.53 -2.45
C PRO A 436 -18.55 10.71 -2.81
N ASN A 437 -17.69 9.73 -2.50
CA ASN A 437 -16.27 9.77 -2.83
C ASN A 437 -16.02 9.83 -4.36
N PHE A 438 -16.81 9.11 -5.14
CA PHE A 438 -16.75 9.15 -6.60
C PHE A 438 -17.28 10.49 -7.13
N LEU A 439 -18.33 11.06 -6.53
CA LEU A 439 -18.83 12.40 -6.87
C LEU A 439 -17.80 13.50 -6.56
N ASP A 440 -17.04 13.38 -5.48
CA ASP A 440 -15.91 14.26 -5.16
C ASP A 440 -14.79 14.15 -6.19
N LEU A 441 -14.46 12.93 -6.63
CA LEU A 441 -13.53 12.72 -7.74
C LEU A 441 -14.03 13.39 -9.02
N MET A 442 -15.29 13.18 -9.39
CA MET A 442 -15.86 13.75 -10.61
C MET A 442 -15.89 15.28 -10.56
N ASP A 443 -16.20 15.88 -9.39
CA ASP A 443 -16.20 17.33 -9.21
C ASP A 443 -14.80 17.94 -9.36
N TYR A 444 -13.80 17.28 -8.77
CA TYR A 444 -12.39 17.62 -8.97
C TYR A 444 -11.97 17.51 -10.45
N LEU A 445 -12.40 16.45 -11.14
CA LEU A 445 -12.07 16.24 -12.54
C LEU A 445 -12.69 17.29 -13.48
N ARG A 446 -13.81 17.95 -13.12
CA ARG A 446 -14.34 19.11 -13.87
C ARG A 446 -13.30 20.22 -13.99
N THR A 447 -12.69 20.57 -12.85
CA THR A 447 -11.65 21.60 -12.78
C THR A 447 -10.41 21.18 -13.56
N VAL A 448 -9.95 19.94 -13.37
CA VAL A 448 -8.80 19.41 -14.12
C VAL A 448 -9.07 19.42 -15.62
N PHE A 449 -10.27 19.03 -16.05
CA PHE A 449 -10.67 19.02 -17.46
C PHE A 449 -10.54 20.42 -18.09
N LEU A 450 -11.15 21.43 -17.45
CA LEU A 450 -11.15 22.81 -17.94
C LEU A 450 -9.74 23.44 -17.92
N GLN A 451 -8.94 23.16 -16.90
CA GLN A 451 -7.56 23.63 -16.83
C GLN A 451 -6.66 22.97 -17.88
N ASP A 452 -6.79 21.66 -18.07
CA ASP A 452 -6.00 20.90 -19.03
C ASP A 452 -6.43 21.20 -20.48
N SER A 453 -7.71 21.54 -20.72
CA SER A 453 -8.24 21.86 -22.06
C SER A 453 -7.59 23.10 -22.66
N VAL A 454 -7.31 24.14 -21.88
CA VAL A 454 -6.64 25.37 -22.37
C VAL A 454 -5.28 25.06 -23.01
N VAL A 455 -4.52 24.11 -22.45
CA VAL A 455 -3.22 23.72 -23.00
C VAL A 455 -3.38 22.71 -24.14
N LEU A 456 -4.26 21.72 -23.99
CA LEU A 456 -4.42 20.64 -24.96
C LEU A 456 -5.14 21.09 -26.23
N LYS A 457 -6.07 22.04 -26.16
CA LYS A 457 -6.75 22.62 -27.33
C LYS A 457 -5.76 23.32 -28.26
N GLY A 458 -4.78 24.03 -27.70
CA GLY A 458 -3.68 24.63 -28.48
C GLY A 458 -2.75 23.59 -29.12
N LYS A 459 -2.44 22.49 -28.43
CA LYS A 459 -1.55 21.42 -28.94
C LYS A 459 -2.22 20.48 -29.93
N TYR A 460 -3.51 20.21 -29.73
CA TYR A 460 -4.30 19.23 -30.48
C TYR A 460 -5.63 19.86 -30.95
N PRO A 461 -5.59 20.91 -31.79
CA PRO A 461 -6.80 21.65 -32.18
C PRO A 461 -7.82 20.78 -32.93
N GLY A 462 -7.36 19.74 -33.62
CA GLY A 462 -8.23 18.79 -34.32
C GLY A 462 -8.91 17.76 -33.40
N SER A 463 -8.77 17.84 -32.08
CA SER A 463 -9.38 16.84 -31.21
C SER A 463 -10.90 16.89 -31.25
N PHE A 464 -11.56 15.72 -31.33
CA PHE A 464 -13.01 15.62 -31.24
C PHE A 464 -13.55 16.14 -29.90
N ILE A 465 -12.72 16.18 -28.85
CA ILE A 465 -13.14 16.71 -27.54
C ILE A 465 -13.64 18.15 -27.70
N TRP A 466 -12.94 18.96 -28.50
CA TRP A 466 -13.19 20.39 -28.63
C TRP A 466 -14.41 20.74 -29.48
N SER A 467 -15.09 19.76 -30.10
CA SER A 467 -16.32 20.01 -30.84
C SER A 467 -17.56 20.13 -29.94
N HIS A 468 -17.40 20.01 -28.62
CA HIS A 468 -18.50 20.22 -27.67
C HIS A 468 -18.82 21.72 -27.55
N SER A 469 -20.09 22.08 -27.50
CA SER A 469 -20.56 23.48 -27.49
C SER A 469 -20.04 24.32 -26.31
N ILE A 470 -19.64 23.69 -25.21
CA ILE A 470 -19.00 24.37 -24.07
C ILE A 470 -17.81 25.24 -24.50
N PHE A 471 -17.03 24.77 -25.49
CA PHE A 471 -15.82 25.44 -25.95
C PHE A 471 -16.10 26.69 -26.81
N ASP A 472 -17.35 26.85 -27.27
CA ASP A 472 -17.82 27.99 -28.04
C ASP A 472 -18.46 29.08 -27.18
N THR A 473 -18.69 28.81 -25.89
CA THR A 473 -19.28 29.77 -24.96
C THR A 473 -18.32 30.89 -24.58
N ASP A 474 -18.86 32.09 -24.35
CA ASP A 474 -18.06 33.26 -23.98
C ASP A 474 -17.37 33.07 -22.62
N ILE A 475 -18.03 32.38 -21.68
CA ILE A 475 -17.45 32.08 -20.36
C ILE A 475 -16.23 31.16 -20.44
N TYR A 476 -16.22 30.19 -21.37
CA TYR A 476 -15.03 29.38 -21.62
C TYR A 476 -13.94 30.18 -22.33
N LYS A 477 -14.28 30.98 -23.34
CA LYS A 477 -13.31 31.79 -24.10
C LYS A 477 -12.59 32.81 -23.22
N ASP A 478 -13.33 33.51 -22.36
CA ASP A 478 -12.75 34.42 -21.35
C ASP A 478 -11.81 33.68 -20.40
N TYR A 479 -12.22 32.51 -19.90
CA TYR A 479 -11.39 31.68 -19.04
C TYR A 479 -10.11 31.19 -19.76
N GLU A 480 -10.25 30.74 -21.01
CA GLU A 480 -9.14 30.31 -21.86
C GLU A 480 -8.12 31.42 -22.08
N GLU A 481 -8.56 32.64 -22.34
CA GLU A 481 -7.69 33.81 -22.50
C GLU A 481 -6.94 34.15 -21.21
N ARG A 482 -7.64 34.20 -20.07
CA ARG A 482 -7.04 34.49 -18.76
C ARG A 482 -5.99 33.46 -18.37
N LEU A 483 -6.32 32.17 -18.48
CA LEU A 483 -5.40 31.09 -18.11
C LEU A 483 -4.22 31.01 -19.10
N SER A 484 -4.44 31.15 -20.41
CA SER A 484 -3.37 31.18 -21.40
C SER A 484 -2.38 32.33 -21.15
N SER A 485 -2.88 33.48 -20.71
CA SER A 485 -2.05 34.63 -20.35
C SER A 485 -1.22 34.38 -19.09
N ALA A 486 -1.82 33.78 -18.05
CA ALA A 486 -1.12 33.41 -16.83
C ALA A 486 -0.03 32.35 -17.07
N ILE A 487 -0.29 31.34 -17.90
CA ILE A 487 0.67 30.27 -18.22
C ILE A 487 1.91 30.81 -18.93
N ARG A 488 1.74 31.80 -19.84
CA ARG A 488 2.82 32.35 -20.68
C ARG A 488 3.75 33.32 -19.96
N CYS A 489 3.35 33.90 -18.83
CA CYS A 489 4.10 34.96 -18.17
C CYS A 489 4.93 34.42 -16.98
N PRO A 490 6.28 34.40 -17.05
CA PRO A 490 7.14 33.93 -15.95
C PRO A 490 6.96 34.75 -14.66
N THR A 491 6.70 36.05 -14.79
CA THR A 491 6.41 36.94 -13.66
C THR A 491 5.09 36.57 -12.99
N MET A 492 4.05 36.22 -13.77
CA MET A 492 2.79 35.69 -13.23
C MET A 492 2.94 34.29 -12.63
N ARG A 493 3.92 33.47 -13.05
CA ARG A 493 4.21 32.19 -12.38
C ARG A 493 4.72 32.39 -10.94
N ILE A 494 5.64 33.34 -10.74
CA ILE A 494 6.13 33.69 -9.41
C ILE A 494 5.02 34.36 -8.59
N GLN A 495 4.24 35.26 -9.20
CA GLN A 495 3.12 35.92 -8.52
C GLN A 495 1.99 34.95 -8.17
N SER A 496 1.62 34.00 -9.04
CA SER A 496 0.61 32.98 -8.75
C SER A 496 1.09 32.01 -7.68
N GLN A 497 2.38 31.64 -7.68
CA GLN A 497 2.99 30.87 -6.61
C GLN A 497 2.95 31.63 -5.27
N ASN A 498 3.26 32.93 -5.27
CA ASN A 498 3.15 33.80 -4.09
C ASN A 498 1.70 33.99 -3.65
N GLN A 499 0.76 34.13 -4.58
CA GLN A 499 -0.67 34.32 -4.29
C GLN A 499 -1.31 33.06 -3.73
N LEU A 500 -0.98 31.89 -4.28
CA LEU A 500 -1.42 30.60 -3.73
C LEU A 500 -0.85 30.38 -2.33
N THR A 501 0.42 30.73 -2.13
CA THR A 501 1.04 30.71 -0.79
C THR A 501 0.31 31.66 0.17
N LEU A 502 -0.02 32.87 -0.27
CA LEU A 502 -0.76 33.85 0.52
C LEU A 502 -2.18 33.37 0.85
N ASN A 503 -2.87 32.75 -0.10
CA ASN A 503 -4.21 32.18 0.11
C ASN A 503 -4.16 31.03 1.12
N ALA A 504 -3.17 30.14 1.01
CA ALA A 504 -2.96 29.06 1.98
C ALA A 504 -2.68 29.60 3.39
N VAL A 505 -1.88 30.68 3.51
CA VAL A 505 -1.64 31.37 4.79
C VAL A 505 -2.94 31.95 5.35
N LYS A 506 -3.74 32.65 4.52
CA LYS A 506 -5.03 33.21 4.95
C LYS A 506 -6.01 32.14 5.41
N GLN A 507 -6.00 30.98 4.76
CA GLN A 507 -6.83 29.84 5.14
C GLN A 507 -6.39 29.24 6.48
N LEU A 508 -5.08 29.05 6.69
CA LEU A 508 -4.52 28.63 7.98
C LEU A 508 -4.83 29.62 9.10
N GLU A 509 -4.79 30.93 8.83
CA GLU A 509 -5.20 31.94 9.81
C GLU A 509 -6.69 31.84 10.15
N ALA A 510 -7.55 31.55 9.16
CA ALA A 510 -8.97 31.35 9.40
C ALA A 510 -9.21 30.08 10.24
N GLU A 511 -8.56 28.97 9.93
CA GLU A 511 -8.63 27.72 10.70
C GLU A 511 -8.15 27.92 12.14
N ASN A 512 -7.02 28.61 12.35
CA ASN A 512 -6.52 28.95 13.67
C ASN A 512 -7.49 29.85 14.46
N ARG A 513 -8.14 30.82 13.80
CA ARG A 513 -9.17 31.66 14.44
C ARG A 513 -10.37 30.84 14.89
N THR A 514 -10.83 29.89 14.06
CA THR A 514 -11.94 29.00 14.40
C THR A 514 -11.56 28.07 15.56
N MET A 515 -10.36 27.46 15.53
CA MET A 515 -9.86 26.64 16.63
C MET A 515 -9.75 27.41 17.96
N LEU A 516 -9.30 28.65 17.90
CA LEU A 516 -9.26 29.53 19.08
C LEU A 516 -10.69 29.82 19.59
N ALA A 517 -11.63 30.13 18.69
CA ALA A 517 -13.02 30.37 19.08
C ALA A 517 -13.67 29.14 19.73
N ASP A 518 -13.45 27.94 19.19
CA ASP A 518 -13.92 26.68 19.77
C ASP A 518 -13.29 26.40 21.13
N SER A 519 -12.00 26.70 21.28
CA SER A 519 -11.29 26.59 22.56
C SER A 519 -11.86 27.56 23.59
N PHE A 520 -12.16 28.81 23.20
CA PHE A 520 -12.84 29.79 24.06
C PHE A 520 -14.24 29.33 24.46
N LEU A 521 -15.00 28.73 23.55
CA LEU A 521 -16.33 28.20 23.84
C LEU A 521 -16.26 27.01 24.82
N GLN A 522 -15.28 26.12 24.65
CA GLN A 522 -15.03 25.04 25.61
C GLN A 522 -14.66 25.56 27.00
N ILE A 523 -13.77 26.56 27.07
CA ILE A 523 -13.39 27.18 28.35
C ILE A 523 -14.60 27.87 28.99
N SER A 524 -15.41 28.59 28.21
CA SER A 524 -16.65 29.22 28.69
C SER A 524 -17.66 28.20 29.22
N ASN A 525 -17.82 27.06 28.53
CA ASN A 525 -18.67 25.97 28.98
C ASN A 525 -18.14 25.29 30.25
N MET A 526 -16.81 25.15 30.39
CA MET A 526 -16.19 24.65 31.63
C MET A 526 -16.36 25.63 32.81
N LEU A 527 -16.27 26.95 32.55
CA LEU A 527 -16.52 27.97 33.57
C LEU A 527 -17.99 27.99 34.02
N ARG A 528 -18.94 27.81 33.10
CA ARG A 528 -20.38 27.66 33.43
C ARG A 528 -20.69 26.40 34.22
N GLN A 529 -19.94 25.31 34.01
CA GLN A 529 -20.05 24.09 34.83
C GLN A 529 -19.37 24.21 36.19
N GLY A 530 -18.45 25.17 36.35
CA GLY A 530 -17.81 25.49 37.63
C GLY A 530 -18.69 26.29 38.61
N ASP A 531 -19.69 27.01 38.10
CA ASP A 531 -20.60 27.83 38.95
C ASP A 531 -21.69 27.03 39.67
N GLU A 532 -21.87 25.73 39.37
CA GLU A 532 -22.80 24.85 40.12
C GLU A 532 -22.18 24.19 41.35
N ASN A 533 -20.86 24.34 41.56
CA ASN A 533 -20.18 23.83 42.75
C ASN A 533 -19.19 24.87 43.26
N THR A 534 -19.57 25.67 44.27
CA THR A 534 -18.83 25.85 45.55
C THR A 534 -19.39 27.03 46.37
N GLN A 535 -19.92 26.73 47.56
CA GLN A 535 -20.10 27.69 48.64
C GLN A 535 -18.76 27.97 49.34
N ILE A 536 -18.40 29.25 49.40
CA ILE A 536 -17.77 30.02 50.50
C ILE A 536 -16.70 29.32 51.36
N GLN A 537 -15.47 29.82 51.28
CA GLN A 537 -14.67 30.17 52.47
C GLN A 537 -13.80 31.41 52.20
N GLN A 538 -13.97 32.41 53.06
CA GLN A 538 -13.31 33.72 53.03
C GLN A 538 -11.87 33.65 53.55
N THR A 539 -10.95 34.38 52.93
CA THR A 539 -9.94 35.24 53.60
C THR A 539 -9.17 36.08 52.57
N SER A 540 -9.50 37.38 52.52
CA SER A 540 -8.58 38.53 52.70
C SER A 540 -7.12 38.36 52.21
N THR A 541 -6.47 39.16 51.35
CA THR A 541 -6.69 40.53 50.84
C THR A 541 -5.57 40.84 49.79
N ILE A 542 -5.82 41.86 48.95
CA ILE A 542 -4.86 42.74 48.22
C ILE A 542 -4.34 42.29 46.83
N LEU A 543 -4.87 42.98 45.80
CA LEU A 543 -4.25 43.23 44.49
C LEU A 543 -3.13 44.29 44.60
N PRO A 544 -2.08 44.25 43.76
CA PRO A 544 -2.07 45.13 42.59
C PRO A 544 -1.52 44.43 41.33
N SER A 545 -2.22 44.54 40.19
CA SER A 545 -1.85 45.38 39.04
C SER A 545 -0.35 45.49 38.73
N SER A 546 0.08 44.98 37.57
CA SER A 546 0.65 45.80 36.49
C SER A 546 1.26 44.93 35.40
N SER A 547 0.86 45.22 34.17
CA SER A 547 1.63 45.15 32.92
C SER A 547 3.14 44.95 33.06
N VAL A 548 3.72 44.06 32.23
CA VAL A 548 5.13 44.18 31.82
C VAL A 548 5.27 43.94 30.31
N PRO A 549 6.06 44.74 29.59
CA PRO A 549 6.19 44.73 28.14
C PRO A 549 7.31 43.81 27.64
N LEU A 550 7.33 43.65 26.32
CA LEU A 550 8.36 43.04 25.50
C LEU A 550 9.76 43.67 25.74
N SER A 551 10.78 42.85 26.02
CA SER A 551 12.08 42.82 25.32
C SER A 551 13.23 42.21 26.14
N SER A 552 14.20 41.71 25.38
CA SER A 552 15.62 41.48 25.68
C SER A 552 16.08 40.06 26.06
N ILE A 553 16.89 39.52 25.14
CA ILE A 553 17.78 38.36 25.27
C ILE A 553 18.94 38.74 26.19
N PRO A 554 19.45 37.79 27.00
CA PRO A 554 20.91 37.66 27.07
C PRO A 554 21.39 36.20 27.01
N SER A 555 22.51 36.00 26.30
CA SER A 555 23.42 34.85 26.44
C SER A 555 24.58 35.22 27.40
N PRO A 556 25.63 34.40 27.58
CA PRO A 556 25.73 33.34 28.58
C PRO A 556 26.91 33.57 29.56
N SER A 557 26.76 33.23 30.84
CA SER A 557 27.81 32.68 31.74
C SER A 557 27.44 32.86 33.21
N ALA A 558 27.26 31.74 33.92
CA ALA A 558 27.62 31.57 35.34
C ALA A 558 27.27 30.13 35.76
N ALA A 559 28.29 29.28 35.84
CA ALA A 559 28.17 27.96 36.42
C ALA A 559 28.31 28.02 37.96
N ASN A 560 27.50 27.18 38.60
CA ASN A 560 27.67 26.54 39.92
C ASN A 560 27.50 27.35 41.21
N SER A 561 26.26 27.30 41.73
CA SER A 561 25.95 26.56 42.96
C SER A 561 24.43 26.30 43.03
N ARG A 562 23.94 25.17 42.49
CA ARG A 562 22.53 24.77 42.64
C ARG A 562 22.47 23.49 43.46
N GLY A 563 21.79 23.55 44.60
CA GLY A 563 21.47 22.37 45.41
C GLY A 563 20.75 21.31 44.58
N LEU A 564 20.88 20.05 44.98
CA LEU A 564 20.37 18.91 44.23
C LEU A 564 18.85 19.06 43.99
N PRO A 565 18.38 19.02 42.72
CA PRO A 565 16.97 19.17 42.43
C PRO A 565 16.15 17.96 42.92
N SER A 566 15.02 18.22 43.59
CA SER A 566 14.04 17.19 43.95
C SER A 566 13.32 16.67 42.70
N PHE A 567 13.92 15.68 42.04
CA PHE A 567 13.42 15.08 40.80
C PHE A 567 12.85 13.67 41.07
N LYS A 568 11.63 13.42 40.56
CA LYS A 568 10.94 12.12 40.66
C LYS A 568 10.51 11.65 39.28
N MET A 569 10.89 10.43 38.89
CA MET A 569 10.47 9.84 37.61
C MET A 569 8.98 9.47 37.66
N SER A 570 8.30 9.57 36.53
CA SER A 570 6.88 9.31 36.36
C SER A 570 6.54 7.82 36.54
N ARG A 571 5.57 7.55 37.40
CA ARG A 571 5.09 6.20 37.75
C ARG A 571 3.92 5.73 36.89
N SER A 572 3.25 6.64 36.18
CA SER A 572 2.03 6.38 35.41
C SER A 572 2.28 6.13 33.92
N LEU A 573 3.54 6.11 33.47
CA LEU A 573 3.84 5.87 32.05
C LEU A 573 3.55 4.43 31.66
N ILE A 574 2.71 4.26 30.64
CA ILE A 574 2.26 2.96 30.13
C ILE A 574 2.85 2.60 28.76
N SER A 575 3.53 3.53 28.08
CA SER A 575 4.12 3.32 26.74
C SER A 575 5.65 3.45 26.75
N VAL A 576 6.33 2.68 25.90
CA VAL A 576 7.79 2.76 25.70
C VAL A 576 8.17 4.11 25.10
N THR A 577 7.32 4.67 24.25
CA THR A 577 7.52 6.00 23.66
C THR A 577 7.52 7.12 24.70
N ASP A 578 6.62 7.07 25.70
CA ASP A 578 6.60 8.07 26.77
C ASP A 578 7.77 7.85 27.74
N VAL A 579 8.14 6.59 28.00
CA VAL A 579 9.33 6.26 28.81
C VAL A 579 10.61 6.75 28.15
N TRP A 580 10.71 6.65 26.81
CA TRP A 580 11.83 7.22 26.06
C TRP A 580 11.80 8.75 26.08
N ARG A 581 10.64 9.37 25.87
CA ARG A 581 10.49 10.84 25.93
C ARG A 581 10.89 11.40 27.28
N GLU A 582 10.50 10.75 28.38
CA GLU A 582 10.94 11.12 29.73
C GLU A 582 12.48 11.05 29.88
N TYR A 583 13.10 10.07 29.24
CA TYR A 583 14.55 9.89 29.28
C TYR A 583 15.30 10.89 28.41
N SER A 584 14.89 11.12 27.17
CA SER A 584 15.62 11.93 26.19
C SER A 584 15.28 13.42 26.26
N VAL A 585 14.01 13.78 26.46
CA VAL A 585 13.52 15.17 26.38
C VAL A 585 13.04 15.70 27.73
N GLY A 586 12.35 14.88 28.52
CA GLY A 586 11.65 15.29 29.74
C GLY A 586 10.13 15.41 29.56
N LEU A 587 9.40 15.58 30.67
CA LEU A 587 7.93 15.64 30.68
C LEU A 587 7.44 16.77 31.59
N ALA A 588 6.34 17.42 31.20
CA ALA A 588 5.65 18.46 32.00
C ALA A 588 6.59 19.56 32.55
N GLY A 589 7.51 20.05 31.71
CA GLY A 589 8.48 21.08 32.08
C GLY A 589 9.64 20.60 32.97
N LYS A 590 9.71 19.31 33.31
CA LYS A 590 10.85 18.71 34.04
C LYS A 590 12.00 18.37 33.08
N PRO A 591 13.26 18.45 33.54
CA PRO A 591 14.42 18.06 32.74
C PRO A 591 14.39 16.57 32.37
N SER A 592 15.11 16.20 31.30
CA SER A 592 15.21 14.80 30.87
C SER A 592 16.05 13.98 31.85
N ILE A 593 15.74 12.68 32.00
CA ILE A 593 16.54 11.80 32.87
C ILE A 593 17.99 11.70 32.36
N LYS A 594 18.20 11.75 31.04
CA LYS A 594 19.54 11.78 30.44
C LYS A 594 20.33 13.02 30.88
N SER A 595 19.72 14.20 30.86
CA SER A 595 20.33 15.43 31.36
C SER A 595 20.60 15.37 32.87
N MET A 596 19.73 14.71 33.64
CA MET A 596 19.93 14.51 35.09
C MET A 596 21.11 13.59 35.40
N GLU A 597 21.29 12.47 34.66
CA GLU A 597 22.46 11.61 34.79
C GLU A 597 23.75 12.30 34.31
N GLU A 598 23.70 13.09 33.24
CA GLU A 598 24.86 13.85 32.74
C GLU A 598 25.30 14.95 33.71
N GLN A 599 24.35 15.68 34.32
CA GLN A 599 24.65 16.83 35.16
C GLN A 599 24.96 16.46 36.62
N TYR A 600 24.31 15.43 37.18
CA TYR A 600 24.40 15.09 38.61
C TYR A 600 24.82 13.65 38.87
N GLY A 601 25.15 12.87 37.83
CA GLY A 601 25.54 11.46 37.97
C GLY A 601 24.48 10.64 38.69
N ALA A 602 24.90 9.72 39.56
CA ALA A 602 23.98 8.90 40.33
C ALA A 602 23.36 9.62 41.56
N ASP A 603 23.76 10.86 41.85
CA ASP A 603 23.43 11.50 43.14
C ASP A 603 21.98 11.99 43.19
N TRP A 604 21.41 12.45 42.05
CA TRP A 604 20.00 12.88 41.99
C TRP A 604 19.00 11.77 42.35
N ARG A 605 19.41 10.50 42.22
CA ARG A 605 18.57 9.32 42.50
C ARG A 605 18.87 8.62 43.83
N LYS A 606 19.76 9.18 44.66
CA LYS A 606 20.13 8.65 45.99
C LYS A 606 19.39 9.32 47.17
N VAL A 607 18.67 10.41 46.93
CA VAL A 607 18.11 11.28 47.98
C VAL A 607 16.96 10.62 48.77
N ASP A 608 15.98 10.01 48.09
CA ASP A 608 14.76 9.45 48.72
C ASP A 608 14.73 7.91 48.70
N ASN A 609 15.15 7.26 49.79
CA ASN A 609 14.98 5.82 50.08
C ASN A 609 15.35 4.87 48.91
N ARG A 610 16.32 5.27 48.07
CA ARG A 610 16.74 4.59 46.82
C ARG A 610 15.60 4.26 45.84
N THR A 611 14.47 4.94 45.92
CA THR A 611 13.28 4.62 45.10
C THR A 611 13.53 4.95 43.63
N GLU A 612 14.04 6.14 43.33
CA GLU A 612 14.44 6.51 41.95
C GLU A 612 15.58 5.63 41.44
N SER A 613 16.52 5.25 42.30
CA SER A 613 17.58 4.32 41.93
C SER A 613 17.05 2.97 41.44
N ARG A 614 16.03 2.39 42.12
CA ARG A 614 15.38 1.15 41.68
C ARG A 614 14.62 1.33 40.37
N PHE A 615 13.92 2.45 40.21
CA PHE A 615 13.11 2.73 39.03
C PHE A 615 13.96 2.98 37.78
N PHE A 616 15.05 3.75 37.93
CA PHE A 616 16.05 3.97 36.90
C PHE A 616 16.71 2.66 36.47
N THR A 617 17.18 1.86 37.43
CA THR A 617 17.84 0.56 37.14
C THR A 617 16.91 -0.37 36.37
N ARG A 618 15.61 -0.38 36.70
CA ARG A 618 14.63 -1.19 35.98
C ARG A 618 14.41 -0.74 34.53
N ARG A 619 14.41 0.56 34.25
CA ARG A 619 14.18 1.10 32.90
C ARG A 619 15.46 1.24 32.06
N LEU A 620 16.64 1.19 32.69
CA LEU A 620 17.94 1.32 32.01
C LEU A 620 18.15 0.32 30.86
N PRO A 621 17.78 -0.98 30.96
CA PRO A 621 17.88 -1.91 29.84
C PRO A 621 17.07 -1.44 28.63
N LEU A 622 15.90 -0.86 28.86
CA LEU A 622 15.03 -0.37 27.81
C LEU A 622 15.66 0.83 27.08
N TYR A 623 16.26 1.78 27.81
CA TYR A 623 16.96 2.93 27.19
C TYR A 623 18.12 2.46 26.31
N LYS A 624 18.98 1.58 26.84
CA LYS A 624 20.13 1.04 26.09
C LYS A 624 19.70 0.25 24.87
N LYS A 625 18.59 -0.51 24.96
CA LYS A 625 18.06 -1.26 23.83
C LYS A 625 17.54 -0.34 22.73
N ILE A 626 16.90 0.78 23.06
CA ILE A 626 16.45 1.78 22.09
C ILE A 626 17.66 2.36 21.34
N GLU A 627 18.70 2.76 22.06
CA GLU A 627 19.93 3.30 21.45
C GLU A 627 20.67 2.24 20.59
N SER A 628 20.79 0.99 21.07
CA SER A 628 21.38 -0.11 20.30
C SER A 628 20.59 -0.39 19.02
N LEU A 629 19.27 -0.47 19.12
CA LEU A 629 18.39 -0.76 17.99
C LEU A 629 18.38 0.38 16.96
N SER A 630 18.45 1.63 17.42
CA SER A 630 18.63 2.81 16.58
C SER A 630 19.91 2.70 15.75
N ASN A 631 21.03 2.35 16.40
CA ASN A 631 22.32 2.17 15.73
C ASN A 631 22.35 0.96 14.79
N GLU A 632 21.84 -0.20 15.21
CA GLU A 632 21.82 -1.44 14.42
C GLU A 632 21.00 -1.30 13.13
N ARG A 633 19.93 -0.52 13.17
CA ARG A 633 18.99 -0.37 12.05
C ARG A 633 19.14 0.94 11.28
N GLY A 634 19.98 1.86 11.74
CA GLY A 634 20.14 3.19 11.14
C GLY A 634 18.85 4.02 11.17
N ILE A 635 18.04 3.85 12.22
CA ILE A 635 16.78 4.59 12.43
C ILE A 635 16.92 5.53 13.64
N SER A 636 16.03 6.51 13.79
CA SER A 636 16.03 7.39 14.97
C SER A 636 15.69 6.63 16.26
N CYS A 637 16.11 7.16 17.41
CA CYS A 637 15.76 6.57 18.70
C CYS A 637 14.24 6.62 18.96
N GLU A 638 13.54 7.62 18.42
CA GLU A 638 12.08 7.72 18.46
C GLU A 638 11.42 6.57 17.69
N GLU A 639 11.93 6.24 16.50
CA GLU A 639 11.46 5.09 15.71
C GLU A 639 11.81 3.75 16.38
N ALA A 640 12.98 3.64 17.00
CA ALA A 640 13.37 2.46 17.78
C ALA A 640 12.47 2.28 19.02
N ALA A 641 12.08 3.36 19.69
CA ALA A 641 11.14 3.34 20.81
C ALA A 641 9.72 2.93 20.36
N GLN A 642 9.26 3.41 19.21
CA GLN A 642 8.00 2.99 18.60
C GLN A 642 8.00 1.50 18.24
N PHE A 643 9.12 0.97 17.72
CA PHE A 643 9.26 -0.45 17.43
C PHE A 643 9.14 -1.32 18.69
N LEU A 644 9.77 -0.92 19.79
CA LEU A 644 9.68 -1.63 21.06
C LEU A 644 8.28 -1.47 21.70
N GLU A 645 7.62 -0.33 21.56
CA GLU A 645 6.23 -0.14 21.98
C GLU A 645 5.29 -1.08 21.23
N PHE A 646 5.46 -1.21 19.92
CA PHE A 646 4.67 -2.12 19.10
C PHE A 646 4.77 -3.57 19.61
N ARG A 647 5.99 -4.03 19.94
CA ARG A 647 6.20 -5.36 20.50
C ARG A 647 5.57 -5.52 21.88
N ARG A 648 5.72 -4.51 22.75
CA ARG A 648 5.07 -4.49 24.07
C ARG A 648 3.56 -4.67 23.95
N VAL A 649 2.91 -3.92 23.05
CA VAL A 649 1.45 -3.98 22.83
C VAL A 649 1.03 -5.31 22.21
N SER A 650 1.76 -5.79 21.20
CA SER A 650 1.52 -7.10 20.54
C SER A 650 1.54 -8.25 21.53
N ASP A 651 2.54 -8.26 22.41
CA ASP A 651 2.76 -9.34 23.37
C ASP A 651 1.96 -9.12 24.68
N LYS A 652 1.07 -8.10 24.70
CA LYS A 652 0.24 -7.70 25.86
C LYS A 652 1.04 -7.51 27.16
N LEU A 653 2.25 -6.96 27.02
CA LEU A 653 3.19 -6.77 28.12
C LEU A 653 2.96 -5.43 28.82
N SER A 654 3.06 -5.40 30.14
CA SER A 654 3.27 -4.16 30.88
C SER A 654 4.69 -3.60 30.61
N ILE A 655 4.90 -2.31 30.86
CA ILE A 655 6.24 -1.69 30.75
C ILE A 655 7.28 -2.41 31.61
N ASN A 656 6.88 -2.89 32.79
CA ASN A 656 7.77 -3.64 33.67
C ASN A 656 8.15 -5.00 33.08
N GLN A 657 7.20 -5.73 32.47
CA GLN A 657 7.49 -6.99 31.78
C GLN A 657 8.39 -6.75 30.56
N MET A 658 8.15 -5.68 29.81
CA MET A 658 9.00 -5.29 28.67
C MET A 658 10.44 -5.01 29.10
N CYS A 659 10.63 -4.23 30.16
CA CYS A 659 11.96 -3.95 30.70
C CYS A 659 12.69 -5.23 31.14
N LYS A 660 11.96 -6.20 31.71
CA LYS A 660 12.53 -7.49 32.13
C LYS A 660 12.96 -8.33 30.93
N LEU A 661 12.11 -8.47 29.91
CA LEU A 661 12.44 -9.25 28.71
C LEU A 661 13.61 -8.65 27.91
N VAL A 662 13.71 -7.32 27.89
CA VAL A 662 14.86 -6.62 27.31
C VAL A 662 16.13 -6.87 28.12
N ALA A 663 16.05 -6.88 29.45
CA ALA A 663 17.20 -7.21 30.31
C ALA A 663 17.67 -8.67 30.13
N ASP A 664 16.73 -9.60 29.90
CA ASP A 664 16.99 -11.02 29.70
C ASP A 664 17.42 -11.37 28.25
N ASN A 665 17.61 -10.37 27.37
CA ASN A 665 17.94 -10.52 25.94
C ASN A 665 16.94 -11.37 25.13
N GLN A 666 15.68 -11.40 25.54
CA GLN A 666 14.62 -12.17 24.85
C GLN A 666 13.90 -11.35 23.76
N ILE A 667 14.26 -10.07 23.61
CA ILE A 667 13.64 -9.11 22.69
C ILE A 667 14.65 -8.43 21.78
#